data_AF-A0AAP9SNB3-F1
#
_entry.id   AF-A0AAP9SNB3-F1
#
_cell.length_a   1.000
_cell.length_b   1.000
_cell.length_c   1.000
_cell.angle_alpha   90.00
_cell.angle_beta   90.00
_cell.angle_gamma   90.00
#
_symmetry.space_group_name_H-M   'P 1'
#
loop_
_entity.id
_entity.type
_entity.pdbx_description
1 polymer ?
#
loop_
_entity_poly.entity_id
_entity_poly.type
_entity_poly.pdbx_seq_one_letter_code
_entity_poly.pdbx_strand_id
1 'polypeptide(L)'
;MRLKWLTNFNTLLLVTVCLALGVTLWWSQRALERPYQMMERYLGLSQQFQNQAARNIQAYLGSGDALRHAAAMEANQQLQASLSEWPAELAGKLRPSLDNLQAFTANELLAAGKLAGDPQALLLQAEREMGANFEQLAGYARDSGSADANRYLLPLLDASVHLGRLSLARDKLISSGRPELADEVERELQLIRTQAQAIDSLPLLGVTRAAESGADDFAAMMGLETQASAQQEDIAVGLKRELQSLLSRYPAELQRTREQIERRVALAASTHQRLEAVQQAIAALEPEVRGEHAKIAAEVRIIQGLMIGLILLIALLIDTLQRRLTRTLTSLAPALSRWAEGDFAQAISLGKTNRELHDIQESLNRLRQYLVELVGTIRHNAEQVAGSSHALAGMSAALHDGAERQAGDTGQIRDALGELEATIQQVAGDASAAADASRNAGRAVEQGQAVIGQSLSGLRELVDEVQGNARMIEQLAEESATIGGVLTVIRSIAEQTNLLALNAAIEAARAGEMGRGFAVVADEVRSLAQRTTGATGEIQALIDRLQQAAKSSVAGMRAQLEHAEATASQAQAADGALDEIVCAIRTIADTAVRIADVTAQQSGAVSEIRDHSERIHELGEDNLQRIGEGREQGEQLLGLGGELNRAVRAFRV
;
A
#
# COMPACT_ATOMS: atom_id res chain seq x y z
N MET A 1 5.13 -13.29 -19.05
CA MET A 1 4.00 -14.18 -19.48
C MET A 1 4.26 -15.56 -18.91
N ARG A 2 3.50 -16.05 -17.90
CA ARG A 2 3.25 -17.50 -17.62
C ARG A 2 2.58 -17.80 -16.26
N LEU A 3 2.40 -16.85 -15.32
CA LEU A 3 1.52 -17.09 -14.16
C LEU A 3 0.04 -17.20 -14.56
N LYS A 4 -0.41 -16.36 -15.50
CA LYS A 4 -1.75 -16.41 -16.11
C LYS A 4 -2.02 -17.75 -16.80
N TRP A 5 -0.98 -18.41 -17.33
CA TRP A 5 -1.12 -19.72 -17.96
C TRP A 5 -1.41 -20.81 -16.93
N LEU A 6 -0.83 -20.69 -15.74
CA LEU A 6 -1.04 -21.62 -14.63
C LEU A 6 -2.45 -21.44 -14.03
N THR A 7 -2.91 -20.19 -13.90
CA THR A 7 -4.30 -19.90 -13.48
C THR A 7 -5.30 -20.41 -14.51
N ASN A 8 -5.06 -20.14 -15.80
CA ASN A 8 -5.92 -20.58 -16.89
C ASN A 8 -5.97 -22.12 -17.02
N PHE A 9 -4.82 -22.79 -16.82
CA PHE A 9 -4.74 -24.25 -16.79
C PHE A 9 -5.55 -24.81 -15.62
N ASN A 10 -5.44 -24.21 -14.43
CA ASN A 10 -6.17 -24.64 -13.25
C ASN A 10 -7.70 -24.47 -13.40
N THR A 11 -8.13 -23.34 -13.99
CA THR A 11 -9.55 -23.11 -14.30
C THR A 11 -10.08 -24.07 -15.36
N LEU A 12 -9.30 -24.37 -16.40
CA LEU A 12 -9.70 -25.32 -17.44
C LEU A 12 -9.89 -26.73 -16.85
N LEU A 13 -8.99 -27.14 -15.95
CA LEU A 13 -9.03 -28.44 -15.30
C LEU A 13 -10.27 -28.58 -14.38
N LEU A 14 -10.59 -27.55 -13.61
CA LEU A 14 -11.80 -27.49 -12.79
C LEU A 14 -13.10 -27.55 -13.61
N VAL A 15 -13.17 -26.82 -14.74
CA VAL A 15 -14.35 -26.85 -15.63
C VAL A 15 -14.55 -28.24 -16.24
N THR A 16 -13.46 -28.91 -16.62
CA THR A 16 -13.51 -30.26 -17.19
C THR A 16 -14.03 -31.28 -16.18
N VAL A 17 -13.61 -31.17 -14.91
CA VAL A 17 -14.12 -32.01 -13.81
C VAL A 17 -15.62 -31.77 -13.56
N CYS A 18 -16.07 -30.51 -13.55
CA CYS A 18 -17.49 -30.20 -13.34
C CYS A 18 -18.39 -30.78 -14.45
N LEU A 19 -17.97 -30.71 -15.72
CA LEU A 19 -18.71 -31.29 -16.84
C LEU A 19 -18.80 -32.82 -16.74
N ALA A 20 -17.69 -33.48 -16.40
CA ALA A 20 -17.66 -34.94 -16.23
C ALA A 20 -18.57 -35.41 -15.07
N LEU A 21 -18.65 -34.61 -14.00
CA LEU A 21 -19.49 -34.90 -12.84
C LEU A 21 -21.00 -34.80 -13.19
N GLY A 22 -21.38 -33.83 -14.01
CA GLY A 22 -22.76 -33.68 -14.48
C GLY A 22 -23.24 -34.86 -15.33
N VAL A 23 -22.38 -35.34 -16.25
CA VAL A 23 -22.71 -36.48 -17.13
C VAL A 23 -22.86 -37.79 -16.34
N THR A 24 -22.00 -38.02 -15.36
CA THR A 24 -22.05 -39.26 -14.54
C THR A 24 -23.25 -39.31 -13.60
N LEU A 25 -23.67 -38.18 -13.03
CA LEU A 25 -24.89 -38.10 -12.21
C LEU A 25 -26.15 -38.37 -13.04
N TRP A 26 -26.25 -37.79 -14.23
CA TRP A 26 -27.40 -37.99 -15.12
C TRP A 26 -27.56 -39.46 -15.56
N TRP A 27 -26.46 -40.12 -15.91
CA TRP A 27 -26.47 -41.54 -16.28
C TRP A 27 -26.84 -42.46 -15.11
N SER A 28 -26.29 -42.19 -13.91
CA SER A 28 -26.57 -42.93 -12.69
C SER A 28 -28.06 -42.93 -12.32
N GLN A 29 -28.71 -41.76 -12.40
CA GLN A 29 -30.14 -41.63 -12.10
C GLN A 29 -31.00 -42.48 -13.04
N ARG A 30 -30.68 -42.50 -14.33
CA ARG A 30 -31.43 -43.26 -15.34
C ARG A 30 -31.20 -44.78 -15.26
N ALA A 31 -30.03 -45.23 -14.81
CA ALA A 31 -29.74 -46.65 -14.62
C ALA A 31 -30.54 -47.26 -13.46
N LEU A 32 -30.82 -46.49 -12.41
CA LEU A 32 -31.50 -46.96 -11.20
C LEU A 32 -33.03 -47.13 -11.33
N GLU A 33 -33.68 -46.59 -12.35
CA GLU A 33 -35.16 -46.68 -12.52
C GLU A 33 -35.65 -48.07 -12.98
N ARG A 34 -34.89 -48.75 -13.85
CA ARG A 34 -35.27 -50.05 -14.44
C ARG A 34 -35.55 -51.17 -13.43
N PRO A 35 -34.71 -51.41 -12.40
CA PRO A 35 -34.93 -52.53 -11.50
C PRO A 35 -36.09 -52.29 -10.51
N TYR A 36 -36.46 -51.05 -10.22
CA TYR A 36 -37.65 -50.74 -9.41
C TYR A 36 -38.96 -51.15 -10.11
N GLN A 37 -39.09 -50.87 -11.41
CA GLN A 37 -40.27 -51.23 -12.20
C GLN A 37 -40.49 -52.76 -12.29
N MET A 38 -39.42 -53.56 -12.28
CA MET A 38 -39.54 -55.03 -12.28
C MET A 38 -40.07 -55.59 -10.96
N MET A 39 -39.66 -55.02 -9.83
CA MET A 39 -40.14 -55.44 -8.50
C MET A 39 -41.64 -55.18 -8.33
N GLU A 40 -42.13 -54.04 -8.82
CA GLU A 40 -43.55 -53.69 -8.77
C GLU A 40 -44.42 -54.68 -9.55
N ARG A 41 -43.98 -55.11 -10.74
CA ARG A 41 -44.66 -56.12 -11.55
C ARG A 41 -44.70 -57.50 -10.88
N TYR A 42 -43.63 -57.89 -10.20
CA TYR A 42 -43.59 -59.15 -9.43
C TYR A 42 -44.64 -59.19 -8.31
N LEU A 43 -44.72 -58.11 -7.52
CA LEU A 43 -45.69 -58.03 -6.43
C LEU A 43 -47.14 -58.09 -6.94
N GLY A 44 -47.44 -57.44 -8.07
CA GLY A 44 -48.76 -57.50 -8.71
C GLY A 44 -49.17 -58.91 -9.15
N LEU A 45 -48.26 -59.66 -9.78
CA LEU A 45 -48.52 -61.02 -10.25
C LEU A 45 -48.83 -62.00 -9.11
N SER A 46 -48.06 -61.93 -8.02
CA SER A 46 -48.27 -62.75 -6.83
C SER A 46 -49.62 -62.48 -6.17
N GLN A 47 -49.99 -61.20 -6.04
CA GLN A 47 -51.25 -60.79 -5.44
C GLN A 47 -52.47 -61.20 -6.27
N GLN A 48 -52.36 -61.14 -7.60
CA GLN A 48 -53.42 -61.56 -8.51
C GLN A 48 -53.68 -63.08 -8.42
N PHE A 49 -52.63 -63.89 -8.38
CA PHE A 49 -52.76 -65.34 -8.22
C PHE A 49 -53.45 -65.74 -6.91
N GLN A 50 -53.03 -65.18 -5.78
CA GLN A 50 -53.59 -65.54 -4.48
C GLN A 50 -55.06 -65.10 -4.33
N ASN A 51 -55.40 -63.87 -4.73
CA ASN A 51 -56.72 -63.31 -4.45
C ASN A 51 -57.79 -63.68 -5.49
N GLN A 52 -57.41 -63.96 -6.73
CA GLN A 52 -58.35 -64.24 -7.81
C GLN A 52 -58.36 -65.72 -8.18
N ALA A 53 -57.22 -66.32 -8.54
CA ALA A 53 -57.18 -67.71 -8.99
C ALA A 53 -57.34 -68.70 -7.83
N ALA A 54 -56.42 -68.69 -6.86
CA ALA A 54 -56.39 -69.68 -5.78
C ALA A 54 -57.66 -69.67 -4.93
N ARG A 55 -58.15 -68.48 -4.57
CA ARG A 55 -59.37 -68.31 -3.76
C ARG A 55 -60.62 -68.84 -4.47
N ASN A 56 -60.80 -68.58 -5.77
CA ASN A 56 -61.97 -69.05 -6.50
C ASN A 56 -61.93 -70.57 -6.74
N ILE A 57 -60.74 -71.15 -6.98
CA ILE A 57 -60.55 -72.60 -7.11
C ILE A 57 -60.93 -73.32 -5.80
N GLN A 58 -60.48 -72.80 -4.66
CA GLN A 58 -60.82 -73.36 -3.34
C GLN A 58 -62.31 -73.19 -2.99
N ALA A 59 -62.90 -72.03 -3.28
CA ALA A 59 -64.32 -71.79 -3.03
C ALA A 59 -65.23 -72.72 -3.85
N TYR A 60 -64.84 -73.04 -5.10
CA TYR A 60 -65.58 -73.97 -5.94
C TYR A 60 -65.53 -75.41 -5.42
N LEU A 61 -64.38 -75.89 -4.93
CA LEU A 61 -64.26 -77.23 -4.33
C LEU A 61 -65.23 -77.47 -3.18
N GLY A 62 -65.46 -76.46 -2.34
CA GLY A 62 -66.34 -76.58 -1.18
C GLY A 62 -67.84 -76.47 -1.50
N SER A 63 -68.19 -75.76 -2.59
CA SER A 63 -69.57 -75.38 -2.89
C SER A 63 -70.17 -76.05 -4.12
N GLY A 64 -69.35 -76.42 -5.10
CA GLY A 64 -69.81 -76.84 -6.43
C GLY A 64 -70.46 -75.72 -7.27
N ASP A 65 -70.32 -74.45 -6.87
CA ASP A 65 -70.93 -73.29 -7.55
C ASP A 65 -70.28 -72.97 -8.91
N ALA A 66 -71.03 -73.14 -9.99
CA ALA A 66 -70.55 -72.91 -11.36
C ALA A 66 -70.00 -71.49 -11.60
N LEU A 67 -70.48 -70.46 -10.88
CA LEU A 67 -69.96 -69.09 -10.99
C LEU A 67 -68.52 -68.98 -10.48
N ARG A 68 -68.18 -69.75 -9.43
CA ARG A 68 -66.81 -69.78 -8.87
C ARG A 68 -65.83 -70.49 -9.79
N HIS A 69 -66.30 -71.51 -10.50
CA HIS A 69 -65.51 -72.19 -11.54
C HIS A 69 -65.19 -71.26 -12.72
N ALA A 70 -66.18 -70.52 -13.23
CA ALA A 70 -65.99 -69.55 -14.30
C ALA A 70 -65.00 -68.44 -13.89
N ALA A 71 -65.13 -67.91 -12.67
CA ALA A 71 -64.22 -66.89 -12.13
C ALA A 71 -62.77 -67.42 -11.95
N ALA A 72 -62.60 -68.69 -11.60
CA ALA A 72 -61.28 -69.33 -11.53
C ALA A 72 -60.64 -69.47 -12.92
N MET A 73 -61.41 -69.88 -13.93
CA MET A 73 -60.96 -69.99 -15.32
C MET A 73 -60.52 -68.63 -15.89
N GLU A 74 -61.31 -67.58 -15.65
CA GLU A 74 -60.97 -66.23 -16.11
C GLU A 74 -59.71 -65.70 -15.41
N ALA A 75 -59.59 -65.87 -14.09
CA ALA A 75 -58.42 -65.44 -13.33
C ALA A 75 -57.13 -66.11 -13.83
N ASN A 76 -57.17 -67.41 -14.14
CA ASN A 76 -56.03 -68.12 -14.70
C ASN A 76 -55.68 -67.63 -16.13
N GLN A 77 -56.66 -67.32 -16.97
CA GLN A 77 -56.42 -66.73 -18.31
C GLN A 77 -55.77 -65.35 -18.21
N GLN A 78 -56.22 -64.50 -17.29
CA GLN A 78 -55.64 -63.17 -17.08
C GLN A 78 -54.18 -63.28 -16.61
N LEU A 79 -53.88 -64.22 -15.69
CA LEU A 79 -52.50 -64.50 -15.27
C LEU A 79 -51.63 -64.94 -16.45
N GLN A 80 -52.14 -65.79 -17.34
CA GLN A 80 -51.42 -66.18 -18.55
C GLN A 80 -51.18 -65.02 -19.53
N ALA A 81 -52.13 -64.10 -19.69
CA ALA A 81 -51.96 -62.93 -20.54
C ALA A 81 -50.86 -61.98 -20.02
N SER A 82 -50.81 -61.79 -18.69
CA SER A 82 -49.84 -60.91 -18.04
C SER A 82 -48.37 -61.35 -18.22
N LEU A 83 -48.13 -62.62 -18.53
CA LEU A 83 -46.78 -63.16 -18.80
C LEU A 83 -46.13 -62.58 -20.05
N SER A 84 -46.90 -62.02 -20.98
CA SER A 84 -46.36 -61.40 -22.20
C SER A 84 -45.53 -60.14 -21.93
N GLU A 85 -45.73 -59.49 -20.78
CA GLU A 85 -45.01 -58.28 -20.37
C GLU A 85 -43.72 -58.57 -19.59
N TRP A 86 -43.40 -59.85 -19.39
CA TRP A 86 -42.25 -60.32 -18.64
C TRP A 86 -41.09 -60.72 -19.56
N PRO A 87 -39.82 -60.58 -19.11
CA PRO A 87 -38.67 -61.14 -19.82
C PRO A 87 -38.85 -62.63 -20.10
N ALA A 88 -38.48 -63.07 -21.31
CA ALA A 88 -38.76 -64.42 -21.81
C ALA A 88 -38.23 -65.54 -20.88
N GLU A 89 -37.09 -65.33 -20.22
CA GLU A 89 -36.50 -66.28 -19.27
C GLU A 89 -37.34 -66.45 -18.00
N LEU A 90 -37.91 -65.37 -17.47
CA LEU A 90 -38.74 -65.39 -16.27
C LEU A 90 -40.14 -65.92 -16.58
N ALA A 91 -40.71 -65.51 -17.72
CA ALA A 91 -42.00 -66.02 -18.20
C ALA A 91 -41.96 -67.53 -18.46
N GLY A 92 -40.84 -68.05 -19.00
CA GLY A 92 -40.65 -69.47 -19.28
C GLY A 92 -40.67 -70.37 -18.04
N LYS A 93 -40.26 -69.86 -16.87
CA LYS A 93 -40.27 -70.61 -15.60
C LYS A 93 -41.68 -70.75 -15.01
N LEU A 94 -42.58 -69.80 -15.27
CA LEU A 94 -43.93 -69.77 -14.68
C LEU A 94 -45.00 -70.43 -15.56
N ARG A 95 -44.81 -70.36 -16.88
CA ARG A 95 -45.74 -70.90 -17.89
C ARG A 95 -46.17 -72.35 -17.66
N PRO A 96 -45.28 -73.33 -17.41
CA PRO A 96 -45.69 -74.73 -17.25
C PRO A 96 -46.63 -74.95 -16.05
N SER A 97 -46.39 -74.26 -14.91
CA SER A 97 -47.24 -74.39 -13.73
C SER A 97 -48.62 -73.77 -13.96
N LEU A 98 -48.69 -72.62 -14.65
CA LEU A 98 -49.96 -71.96 -14.98
C LEU A 98 -50.76 -72.73 -16.04
N ASP A 99 -50.12 -73.28 -17.08
CA ASP A 99 -50.78 -74.13 -18.08
C ASP A 99 -51.36 -75.40 -17.45
N ASN A 100 -50.61 -76.00 -16.52
CA ASN A 100 -51.06 -77.16 -15.77
C ASN A 100 -52.27 -76.84 -14.88
N LEU A 101 -52.25 -75.71 -14.17
CA LEU A 101 -53.38 -75.26 -13.36
C LEU A 101 -54.61 -74.94 -14.21
N GLN A 102 -54.42 -74.34 -15.39
CA GLN A 102 -55.51 -74.04 -16.33
C GLN A 102 -56.16 -75.31 -16.85
N ALA A 103 -55.37 -76.30 -17.27
CA ALA A 103 -55.88 -77.60 -17.75
C ALA A 103 -56.63 -78.36 -16.65
N PHE A 104 -56.12 -78.34 -15.42
CA PHE A 104 -56.79 -78.92 -14.26
C PHE A 104 -58.12 -78.25 -13.95
N THR A 105 -58.12 -76.91 -13.93
CA THR A 105 -59.32 -76.10 -13.67
C THR A 105 -60.40 -76.39 -14.71
N ALA A 106 -60.03 -76.50 -15.99
CA ALA A 106 -60.98 -76.76 -17.08
C ALA A 106 -61.64 -78.16 -17.00
N ASN A 107 -60.88 -79.19 -16.64
CA ASN A 107 -61.33 -80.59 -16.78
C ASN A 107 -61.62 -81.27 -15.44
N GLU A 108 -60.59 -81.45 -14.60
CA GLU A 108 -60.64 -82.25 -13.38
C GLU A 108 -61.42 -81.53 -12.28
N LEU A 109 -61.20 -80.22 -12.13
CA LEU A 109 -61.91 -79.41 -11.14
C LEU A 109 -63.41 -79.35 -11.46
N LEU A 110 -63.80 -79.20 -12.72
CA LEU A 110 -65.21 -79.19 -13.13
C LEU A 110 -65.94 -80.48 -12.69
N ALA A 111 -65.27 -81.64 -12.79
CA ALA A 111 -65.81 -82.91 -12.32
C ALA A 111 -66.00 -82.95 -10.79
N ALA A 112 -65.18 -82.23 -10.02
CA ALA A 112 -65.28 -82.11 -8.57
C ALA A 112 -66.63 -81.54 -8.10
N GLY A 113 -67.08 -80.46 -8.74
CA GLY A 113 -68.29 -79.75 -8.33
C GLY A 113 -69.56 -80.60 -8.46
N LYS A 114 -69.58 -81.58 -9.39
CA LYS A 114 -70.68 -82.54 -9.53
C LYS A 114 -70.79 -83.51 -8.34
N LEU A 115 -69.71 -83.71 -7.58
CA LEU A 115 -69.72 -84.50 -6.35
C LEU A 115 -70.22 -83.67 -5.15
N ALA A 116 -70.65 -82.42 -5.37
CA ALA A 116 -71.18 -81.35 -4.50
C ALA A 116 -72.23 -81.71 -3.41
N GLY A 117 -73.08 -82.71 -3.66
CA GLY A 117 -74.24 -83.03 -2.81
C GLY A 117 -73.91 -83.70 -1.48
N ASP A 118 -74.91 -83.78 -0.57
CA ASP A 118 -74.82 -84.49 0.72
C ASP A 118 -74.89 -86.01 0.51
N PRO A 119 -73.77 -86.75 0.60
CA PRO A 119 -73.68 -88.14 0.15
C PRO A 119 -74.41 -89.14 1.06
N GLN A 120 -74.89 -88.69 2.23
CA GLN A 120 -75.55 -89.52 3.26
C GLN A 120 -77.07 -89.36 3.29
N ALA A 121 -77.64 -88.45 2.51
CA ALA A 121 -79.06 -88.14 2.54
C ALA A 121 -79.95 -89.38 2.32
N LEU A 122 -79.55 -90.27 1.42
CA LEU A 122 -80.27 -91.53 1.12
C LEU A 122 -80.19 -92.54 2.28
N LEU A 123 -79.04 -92.65 2.95
CA LEU A 123 -78.88 -93.52 4.12
C LEU A 123 -79.71 -93.03 5.32
N LEU A 124 -79.69 -91.72 5.57
CA LEU A 124 -80.52 -91.08 6.59
C LEU A 124 -82.02 -91.26 6.32
N GLN A 125 -82.42 -91.30 5.05
CA GLN A 125 -83.80 -91.57 4.69
C GLN A 125 -84.17 -93.04 4.93
N ALA A 126 -83.33 -93.98 4.48
CA ALA A 126 -83.59 -95.41 4.66
C ALA A 126 -83.69 -95.81 6.15
N GLU A 127 -82.86 -95.24 7.03
CA GLU A 127 -82.96 -95.50 8.47
C GLU A 127 -84.25 -94.96 9.09
N ARG A 128 -84.69 -93.77 8.68
CA ARG A 128 -85.97 -93.20 9.14
C ARG A 128 -87.15 -94.06 8.72
N GLU A 129 -87.13 -94.57 7.48
CA GLU A 129 -88.15 -95.49 6.96
C GLU A 129 -88.16 -96.82 7.72
N MET A 130 -86.98 -97.39 8.05
CA MET A 130 -86.90 -98.61 8.88
C MET A 130 -87.49 -98.40 10.29
N GLY A 131 -87.19 -97.27 10.92
CA GLY A 131 -87.72 -96.94 12.25
C GLY A 131 -89.24 -96.82 12.25
N ALA A 132 -89.80 -96.14 11.25
CA ALA A 132 -91.25 -96.05 11.08
C ALA A 132 -91.89 -97.43 10.87
N ASN A 133 -91.23 -98.32 10.11
CA ASN A 133 -91.72 -99.68 9.87
C ASN A 133 -91.75 -100.52 11.17
N PHE A 134 -90.71 -100.44 12.02
CA PHE A 134 -90.70 -101.09 13.34
C PHE A 134 -91.84 -100.60 14.24
N GLU A 135 -92.10 -99.30 14.24
CA GLU A 135 -93.18 -98.72 15.03
C GLU A 135 -94.56 -99.20 14.56
N GLN A 136 -94.78 -99.28 13.24
CA GLN A 136 -96.01 -99.82 12.66
C GLN A 136 -96.22 -101.30 12.98
N LEU A 137 -95.17 -102.13 12.94
CA LEU A 137 -95.22 -103.53 13.36
C LEU A 137 -95.49 -103.68 14.86
N ALA A 138 -95.00 -102.76 15.69
CA ALA A 138 -95.27 -102.75 17.13
C ALA A 138 -96.71 -102.30 17.45
N GLY A 139 -97.28 -101.40 16.62
CA GLY A 139 -98.70 -101.06 16.65
C GLY A 139 -99.57 -102.25 16.26
N TYR A 140 -99.22 -102.93 15.17
CA TYR A 140 -99.88 -104.17 14.75
C TYR A 140 -99.93 -105.24 15.84
N ALA A 141 -98.85 -105.41 16.60
CA ALA A 141 -98.82 -106.32 17.74
C ALA A 141 -99.72 -105.87 18.91
N ARG A 142 -99.81 -104.56 19.18
CA ARG A 142 -100.65 -104.01 20.26
C ARG A 142 -102.14 -104.05 19.96
N ASP A 143 -102.50 -103.84 18.70
CA ASP A 143 -103.90 -103.76 18.27
C ASP A 143 -104.58 -105.14 18.16
N SER A 144 -103.83 -106.24 18.35
CA SER A 144 -104.36 -107.60 18.29
C SER A 144 -104.78 -108.13 19.68
N GLY A 145 -105.93 -108.82 19.73
CA GLY A 145 -106.36 -109.60 20.90
C GLY A 145 -105.78 -111.03 20.98
N SER A 146 -104.86 -111.40 20.09
CA SER A 146 -104.28 -112.75 20.00
C SER A 146 -103.25 -113.01 21.09
N ALA A 147 -103.20 -114.25 21.60
CA ALA A 147 -102.19 -114.66 22.59
C ALA A 147 -100.74 -114.56 22.06
N ASP A 148 -100.55 -114.59 20.73
CA ASP A 148 -99.23 -114.52 20.09
C ASP A 148 -98.69 -113.08 19.94
N ALA A 149 -99.48 -112.04 20.23
CA ALA A 149 -99.09 -110.64 20.00
C ALA A 149 -97.84 -110.22 20.80
N ASN A 150 -97.70 -110.71 22.03
CA ASN A 150 -96.54 -110.43 22.88
C ASN A 150 -95.22 -110.96 22.29
N ARG A 151 -95.27 -111.94 21.38
CA ARG A 151 -94.07 -112.52 20.76
C ARG A 151 -93.41 -111.58 19.75
N TYR A 152 -94.15 -110.58 19.23
CA TYR A 152 -93.62 -109.57 18.30
C TYR A 152 -92.84 -108.46 19.02
N LEU A 153 -93.21 -108.13 20.26
CA LEU A 153 -92.70 -106.93 20.93
C LEU A 153 -91.20 -106.98 21.23
N LEU A 154 -90.68 -108.12 21.69
CA LEU A 154 -89.28 -108.24 22.08
C LEU A 154 -88.33 -108.17 20.86
N PRO A 155 -88.55 -108.93 19.76
CA PRO A 155 -87.76 -108.76 18.54
C PRO A 155 -87.81 -107.34 17.95
N LEU A 156 -88.97 -106.67 18.01
CA LEU A 156 -89.13 -105.30 17.50
C LEU A 156 -88.36 -104.28 18.35
N LEU A 157 -88.34 -104.46 19.67
CA LEU A 157 -87.56 -103.62 20.57
C LEU A 157 -86.06 -103.79 20.29
N ASP A 158 -85.58 -105.03 20.18
CA ASP A 158 -84.18 -105.32 19.86
C ASP A 158 -83.80 -104.74 18.50
N ALA A 159 -84.65 -104.91 17.47
CA ALA A 159 -84.42 -104.32 16.14
C ALA A 159 -84.33 -102.78 16.19
N SER A 160 -85.18 -102.13 16.98
CA SER A 160 -85.17 -100.66 17.14
C SER A 160 -83.91 -100.16 17.85
N VAL A 161 -83.42 -100.89 18.87
CA VAL A 161 -82.15 -100.57 19.55
C VAL A 161 -80.97 -100.70 18.59
N HIS A 162 -80.93 -101.76 17.79
CA HIS A 162 -79.89 -101.96 16.78
C HIS A 162 -79.95 -100.90 15.68
N LEU A 163 -81.14 -100.42 15.27
CA LEU A 163 -81.27 -99.30 14.33
C LEU A 163 -80.67 -98.00 14.88
N GLY A 164 -80.89 -97.71 16.16
CA GLY A 164 -80.26 -96.55 16.82
C GLY A 164 -78.73 -96.64 16.83
N ARG A 165 -78.18 -97.84 17.07
CA ARG A 165 -76.73 -98.08 17.01
C ARG A 165 -76.17 -97.98 15.60
N LEU A 166 -76.91 -98.48 14.61
CA LEU A 166 -76.57 -98.39 13.20
C LEU A 166 -76.46 -96.92 12.75
N SER A 167 -77.43 -96.07 13.10
CA SER A 167 -77.40 -94.64 12.79
C SER A 167 -76.15 -93.95 13.37
N LEU A 168 -75.79 -94.28 14.61
CA LEU A 168 -74.60 -93.73 15.26
C LEU A 168 -73.30 -94.22 14.60
N ALA A 169 -73.23 -95.52 14.27
CA ALA A 169 -72.09 -96.10 13.57
C ALA A 169 -71.91 -95.46 12.18
N ARG A 170 -73.00 -95.21 11.45
CA ARG A 170 -72.97 -94.53 10.15
C ARG A 170 -72.46 -93.09 10.29
N ASP A 171 -72.95 -92.34 11.28
CA ASP A 171 -72.48 -90.97 11.53
C ASP A 171 -70.98 -90.91 11.87
N LYS A 172 -70.48 -91.87 12.67
CA LYS A 172 -69.04 -92.01 12.94
C LYS A 172 -68.24 -92.37 11.68
N LEU A 173 -68.74 -93.26 10.83
CA LEU A 173 -68.09 -93.62 9.57
C LEU A 173 -67.94 -92.39 8.66
N ILE A 174 -69.00 -91.60 8.51
CA ILE A 174 -69.01 -90.44 7.62
C ILE A 174 -68.13 -89.31 8.17
N SER A 175 -68.21 -89.03 9.47
CA SER A 175 -67.44 -87.95 10.10
C SER A 175 -65.95 -88.26 10.23
N SER A 176 -65.58 -89.51 10.49
CA SER A 176 -64.17 -89.90 10.66
C SER A 176 -63.50 -90.38 9.37
N GLY A 177 -64.28 -90.80 8.36
CA GLY A 177 -63.79 -91.34 7.10
C GLY A 177 -63.02 -92.66 7.23
N ARG A 178 -63.09 -93.35 8.39
CA ARG A 178 -62.34 -94.58 8.62
C ARG A 178 -63.07 -95.81 8.08
N PRO A 179 -62.48 -96.58 7.16
CA PRO A 179 -63.16 -97.71 6.52
C PRO A 179 -63.51 -98.83 7.51
N GLU A 180 -62.75 -98.97 8.60
CA GLU A 180 -62.98 -99.96 9.67
C GLU A 180 -64.33 -99.80 10.39
N LEU A 181 -64.92 -98.60 10.38
CA LEU A 181 -66.22 -98.34 11.00
C LEU A 181 -67.39 -98.82 10.12
N ALA A 182 -67.14 -99.15 8.85
CA ALA A 182 -68.16 -99.75 7.98
C ALA A 182 -68.56 -101.13 8.50
N ASP A 183 -67.61 -101.89 9.03
CA ASP A 183 -67.86 -103.20 9.65
C ASP A 183 -68.81 -103.10 10.85
N GLU A 184 -68.79 -101.97 11.58
CA GLU A 184 -69.69 -101.72 12.71
C GLU A 184 -71.13 -101.44 12.22
N VAL A 185 -71.28 -100.66 11.14
CA VAL A 185 -72.60 -100.41 10.50
C VAL A 185 -73.20 -101.72 9.95
N GLU A 186 -72.39 -102.52 9.27
CA GLU A 186 -72.83 -103.81 8.72
C GLU A 186 -73.21 -104.81 9.82
N ARG A 187 -72.46 -104.84 10.92
CA ARG A 187 -72.76 -105.71 12.06
C ARG A 187 -74.11 -105.39 12.68
N GLU A 188 -74.37 -104.11 12.97
CA GLU A 188 -75.68 -103.69 13.50
C GLU A 188 -76.81 -103.97 12.51
N LEU A 189 -76.58 -103.79 11.20
CA LEU A 189 -77.57 -104.15 10.17
C LEU A 189 -77.91 -105.65 10.16
N GLN A 190 -76.91 -106.52 10.35
CA GLN A 190 -77.13 -107.97 10.43
C GLN A 190 -77.92 -108.37 11.67
N LEU A 191 -77.70 -107.70 12.80
CA LEU A 191 -78.49 -107.90 14.02
C LEU A 191 -79.96 -107.50 13.78
N ILE A 192 -80.19 -106.36 13.12
CA ILE A 192 -81.55 -105.95 12.71
C ILE A 192 -82.19 -106.99 11.78
N ARG A 193 -81.46 -107.50 10.79
CA ARG A 193 -81.95 -108.56 9.88
C ARG A 193 -82.34 -109.83 10.63
N THR A 194 -81.57 -110.21 11.64
CA THR A 194 -81.84 -111.40 12.45
C THR A 194 -83.16 -111.25 13.21
N GLN A 195 -83.40 -110.07 13.79
CA GLN A 195 -84.67 -109.76 14.45
C GLN A 195 -85.83 -109.65 13.46
N ALA A 196 -85.60 -109.06 12.28
CA ALA A 196 -86.60 -108.98 11.22
C ALA A 196 -87.02 -110.37 10.72
N GLN A 197 -86.09 -111.33 10.60
CA GLN A 197 -86.40 -112.72 10.27
C GLN A 197 -87.19 -113.42 11.37
N ALA A 198 -86.86 -113.16 12.64
CA ALA A 198 -87.64 -113.67 13.77
C ALA A 198 -89.09 -113.15 13.69
N ILE A 199 -89.28 -111.85 13.41
CA ILE A 199 -90.60 -111.23 13.22
C ILE A 199 -91.33 -111.84 12.02
N ASP A 200 -90.64 -112.10 10.92
CA ASP A 200 -91.22 -112.68 9.71
C ASP A 200 -91.81 -114.07 9.97
N SER A 201 -91.10 -114.90 10.76
CA SER A 201 -91.49 -116.27 11.11
C SER A 201 -92.70 -116.39 12.05
N LEU A 202 -93.12 -115.29 12.69
CA LEU A 202 -94.24 -115.29 13.61
C LEU A 202 -95.58 -115.35 12.85
N PRO A 203 -96.59 -116.04 13.41
CA PRO A 203 -97.91 -116.15 12.80
C PRO A 203 -98.60 -114.78 12.69
N LEU A 204 -99.47 -114.64 11.72
CA LEU A 204 -100.31 -113.45 11.53
C LEU A 204 -101.32 -113.34 12.69
N LEU A 205 -101.50 -112.13 13.21
CA LEU A 205 -102.35 -111.80 14.36
C LEU A 205 -103.79 -111.47 13.95
N GLY A 206 -104.11 -111.45 12.66
CA GLY A 206 -105.47 -111.28 12.15
C GLY A 206 -105.98 -109.84 12.22
N VAL A 207 -105.08 -108.87 12.42
CA VAL A 207 -105.42 -107.45 12.37
C VAL A 207 -105.57 -107.06 10.90
N THR A 208 -106.79 -107.17 10.40
CA THR A 208 -107.17 -106.76 9.07
C THR A 208 -107.62 -105.31 9.11
N ARG A 209 -107.23 -104.54 8.09
CA ARG A 209 -107.80 -103.22 7.84
C ARG A 209 -108.54 -103.32 6.53
N ALA A 210 -109.77 -102.81 6.51
CA ALA A 210 -110.43 -102.47 5.26
C ALA A 210 -109.56 -101.38 4.60
N ALA A 211 -108.75 -101.78 3.63
CA ALA A 211 -108.17 -100.82 2.71
C ALA A 211 -109.30 -100.43 1.76
N GLU A 212 -109.94 -99.28 2.01
CA GLU A 212 -110.68 -98.58 0.95
C GLU A 212 -109.68 -98.30 -0.18
N SER A 213 -109.74 -99.13 -1.22
CA SER A 213 -109.07 -98.88 -2.48
C SER A 213 -109.70 -97.64 -3.10
N GLY A 214 -108.91 -96.57 -3.28
CA GLY A 214 -109.33 -95.33 -3.93
C GLY A 214 -109.61 -95.46 -5.44
N ALA A 215 -110.14 -96.61 -5.89
CA ALA A 215 -110.48 -96.88 -7.28
C ALA A 215 -111.97 -96.61 -7.61
N ASP A 216 -112.84 -96.39 -6.63
CA ASP A 216 -114.30 -96.39 -6.84
C ASP A 216 -114.92 -95.01 -7.18
N ASP A 217 -114.19 -93.90 -7.08
CA ASP A 217 -114.75 -92.54 -7.29
C ASP A 217 -114.99 -92.20 -8.79
N PHE A 218 -114.26 -92.86 -9.71
CA PHE A 218 -114.45 -92.69 -11.17
C PHE A 218 -115.48 -93.67 -11.76
N ALA A 219 -115.62 -94.86 -11.18
CA ALA A 219 -116.60 -95.87 -11.62
C ALA A 219 -118.04 -95.50 -11.22
N ALA A 220 -118.22 -94.89 -10.05
CA ALA A 220 -119.51 -94.40 -9.56
C ALA A 220 -120.10 -93.28 -10.44
N MET A 221 -119.26 -92.51 -11.15
CA MET A 221 -119.72 -91.45 -12.06
C MET A 221 -120.27 -91.99 -13.40
N MET A 222 -120.01 -93.25 -13.75
CA MET A 222 -120.34 -93.88 -15.04
C MET A 222 -121.50 -94.89 -14.99
N GLY A 223 -122.13 -95.10 -13.83
CA GLY A 223 -123.38 -95.87 -13.69
C GLY A 223 -123.28 -97.38 -13.97
N LEU A 224 -122.14 -98.00 -13.68
CA LEU A 224 -121.94 -99.45 -13.82
C LEU A 224 -121.94 -100.12 -12.43
N GLU A 225 -122.82 -101.11 -12.20
CA GLU A 225 -122.84 -101.89 -10.95
C GLU A 225 -121.66 -102.87 -10.88
N THR A 226 -120.89 -102.77 -9.80
CA THR A 226 -119.69 -103.54 -9.47
C THR A 226 -119.99 -104.66 -8.47
N GLN A 227 -119.51 -105.88 -8.75
CA GLN A 227 -119.25 -106.92 -7.75
C GLN A 227 -117.74 -106.99 -7.51
N ALA A 228 -117.25 -106.32 -6.47
CA ALA A 228 -115.85 -106.36 -6.04
C ALA A 228 -115.68 -107.30 -4.83
N SER A 229 -114.99 -108.42 -5.04
CA SER A 229 -114.55 -109.34 -3.99
C SER A 229 -113.43 -108.68 -3.17
N ALA A 230 -113.78 -108.06 -2.05
CA ALA A 230 -112.82 -107.51 -1.10
C ALA A 230 -112.10 -108.65 -0.34
N GLN A 231 -110.91 -109.00 -0.82
CA GLN A 231 -110.02 -109.97 -0.19
C GLN A 231 -109.25 -109.25 0.94
N GLN A 232 -109.65 -109.47 2.19
CA GLN A 232 -109.00 -108.88 3.37
C GLN A 232 -107.62 -109.53 3.61
N GLU A 233 -106.54 -108.80 3.35
CA GLU A 233 -105.15 -109.17 3.67
C GLU A 233 -104.71 -108.58 5.01
N ASP A 234 -103.80 -109.28 5.71
CA ASP A 234 -103.27 -108.86 7.00
C ASP A 234 -102.17 -107.80 6.84
N ILE A 235 -102.25 -106.71 7.60
CA ILE A 235 -101.34 -105.54 7.51
C ILE A 235 -99.87 -105.95 7.66
N ALA A 236 -99.57 -106.98 8.46
CA ALA A 236 -98.19 -107.40 8.70
C ALA A 236 -97.49 -107.89 7.43
N VAL A 237 -98.20 -108.41 6.43
CA VAL A 237 -97.58 -108.88 5.18
C VAL A 237 -96.92 -107.72 4.43
N GLY A 238 -97.60 -106.58 4.35
CA GLY A 238 -97.06 -105.37 3.73
C GLY A 238 -95.85 -104.82 4.47
N LEU A 239 -95.95 -104.72 5.80
CA LEU A 239 -94.90 -104.18 6.66
C LEU A 239 -93.65 -105.06 6.66
N LYS A 240 -93.80 -106.39 6.81
CA LYS A 240 -92.69 -107.35 6.76
C LYS A 240 -91.94 -107.27 5.42
N ARG A 241 -92.66 -107.16 4.29
CA ARG A 241 -92.06 -107.04 2.95
C ARG A 241 -91.30 -105.72 2.78
N GLU A 242 -91.87 -104.61 3.23
CA GLU A 242 -91.22 -103.30 3.13
C GLU A 242 -89.96 -103.23 3.98
N LEU A 243 -90.00 -103.76 5.21
CA LEU A 243 -88.83 -103.89 6.06
C LEU A 243 -87.72 -104.73 5.40
N GLN A 244 -88.06 -105.88 4.79
CA GLN A 244 -87.09 -106.69 4.04
C GLN A 244 -86.50 -105.94 2.83
N SER A 245 -87.29 -105.15 2.12
CA SER A 245 -86.81 -104.31 1.01
C SER A 245 -85.83 -103.24 1.49
N LEU A 246 -86.12 -102.55 2.59
CA LEU A 246 -85.22 -101.54 3.16
C LEU A 246 -83.90 -102.17 3.63
N LEU A 247 -83.98 -103.31 4.33
CA LEU A 247 -82.81 -104.02 4.83
C LEU A 247 -81.93 -104.60 3.71
N SER A 248 -82.51 -104.96 2.56
CA SER A 248 -81.73 -105.47 1.41
C SER A 248 -81.03 -104.37 0.61
N ARG A 249 -81.61 -103.16 0.53
CA ARG A 249 -81.05 -102.03 -0.21
C ARG A 249 -79.95 -101.26 0.54
N TYR A 250 -80.03 -101.22 1.87
CA TYR A 250 -79.12 -100.42 2.70
C TYR A 250 -77.61 -100.64 2.44
N PRO A 251 -77.09 -101.88 2.28
CA PRO A 251 -75.68 -102.10 2.01
C PRO A 251 -75.18 -101.48 0.70
N ALA A 252 -76.01 -101.51 -0.35
CA ALA A 252 -75.64 -100.97 -1.66
C ALA A 252 -75.54 -99.44 -1.62
N GLU A 253 -76.43 -98.77 -0.89
CA GLU A 253 -76.35 -97.32 -0.67
C GLU A 253 -75.14 -96.95 0.21
N LEU A 254 -74.80 -97.77 1.22
CA LEU A 254 -73.63 -97.53 2.08
C LEU A 254 -72.33 -97.55 1.28
N GLN A 255 -72.19 -98.51 0.37
CA GLN A 255 -71.02 -98.63 -0.50
C GLN A 255 -70.88 -97.42 -1.46
N ARG A 256 -71.98 -96.95 -2.05
CA ARG A 256 -71.98 -95.76 -2.94
C ARG A 256 -71.55 -94.49 -2.20
N THR A 257 -72.10 -94.27 -1.01
CA THR A 257 -71.72 -93.12 -0.16
C THR A 257 -70.23 -93.14 0.16
N ARG A 258 -69.65 -94.31 0.43
CA ARG A 258 -68.21 -94.47 0.71
C ARG A 258 -67.34 -94.10 -0.50
N GLU A 259 -67.65 -94.63 -1.69
CA GLU A 259 -66.89 -94.32 -2.92
C GLU A 259 -66.93 -92.82 -3.25
N GLN A 260 -68.06 -92.15 -3.00
CA GLN A 260 -68.21 -90.72 -3.24
C GLN A 260 -67.35 -89.87 -2.29
N ILE A 261 -67.21 -90.28 -1.01
CA ILE A 261 -66.36 -89.61 -0.02
C ILE A 261 -64.87 -89.79 -0.36
N GLU A 262 -64.43 -91.00 -0.71
CA GLU A 262 -63.03 -91.27 -1.09
C GLU A 262 -62.58 -90.42 -2.29
N ARG A 263 -63.43 -90.30 -3.33
CA ARG A 263 -63.15 -89.47 -4.51
C ARG A 263 -63.02 -87.98 -4.18
N ARG A 264 -63.84 -87.45 -3.26
CA ARG A 264 -63.75 -86.04 -2.83
C ARG A 264 -62.43 -85.73 -2.15
N VAL A 265 -61.97 -86.61 -1.27
CA VAL A 265 -60.71 -86.42 -0.53
C VAL A 265 -59.52 -86.42 -1.49
N ALA A 266 -59.47 -87.36 -2.44
CA ALA A 266 -58.41 -87.42 -3.44
C ALA A 266 -58.35 -86.15 -4.31
N LEU A 267 -59.51 -85.63 -4.72
CA LEU A 267 -59.56 -84.44 -5.57
C LEU A 267 -59.15 -83.15 -4.84
N ALA A 268 -59.56 -83.00 -3.58
CA ALA A 268 -59.15 -81.88 -2.74
C ALA A 268 -57.62 -81.85 -2.56
N ALA A 269 -57.00 -83.02 -2.34
CA ALA A 269 -55.55 -83.14 -2.24
C ALA A 269 -54.84 -82.74 -3.56
N SER A 270 -55.34 -83.21 -4.72
CA SER A 270 -54.76 -82.86 -6.03
C SER A 270 -54.85 -81.36 -6.34
N THR A 271 -55.93 -80.70 -5.91
CA THR A 271 -56.12 -79.26 -6.13
C THR A 271 -55.15 -78.44 -5.30
N HIS A 272 -54.94 -78.84 -4.03
CA HIS A 272 -53.99 -78.17 -3.16
C HIS A 272 -52.56 -78.26 -3.73
N GLN A 273 -52.15 -79.44 -4.21
CA GLN A 273 -50.84 -79.65 -4.80
C GLN A 273 -50.58 -78.75 -6.02
N ARG A 274 -51.57 -78.56 -6.90
CA ARG A 274 -51.41 -77.72 -8.10
C ARG A 274 -51.38 -76.22 -7.78
N LEU A 275 -52.18 -75.77 -6.80
CA LEU A 275 -52.11 -74.39 -6.31
C LEU A 275 -50.75 -74.09 -5.68
N GLU A 276 -50.21 -75.03 -4.91
CA GLU A 276 -48.89 -74.89 -4.29
C GLU A 276 -47.77 -74.84 -5.35
N ALA A 277 -47.86 -75.64 -6.41
CA ALA A 277 -46.89 -75.62 -7.51
C ALA A 277 -46.81 -74.25 -8.23
N VAL A 278 -47.94 -73.57 -8.44
CA VAL A 278 -47.93 -72.20 -9.00
C VAL A 278 -47.39 -71.19 -7.99
N GLN A 279 -47.74 -71.32 -6.70
CA GLN A 279 -47.23 -70.44 -5.66
C GLN A 279 -45.71 -70.53 -5.52
N GLN A 280 -45.15 -71.74 -5.55
CA GLN A 280 -43.69 -71.96 -5.51
C GLN A 280 -43.00 -71.40 -6.76
N ALA A 281 -43.62 -71.54 -7.95
CA ALA A 281 -43.09 -70.97 -9.18
C ALA A 281 -43.05 -69.44 -9.14
N ILE A 282 -44.07 -68.79 -8.56
CA ILE A 282 -44.07 -67.33 -8.35
C ILE A 282 -42.99 -66.94 -7.33
N ALA A 283 -42.89 -67.62 -6.20
CA ALA A 283 -41.88 -67.33 -5.17
C ALA A 283 -40.43 -67.47 -5.69
N ALA A 284 -40.18 -68.41 -6.62
CA ALA A 284 -38.87 -68.59 -7.25
C ALA A 284 -38.43 -67.41 -8.13
N LEU A 285 -39.32 -66.49 -8.51
CA LEU A 285 -38.99 -65.27 -9.27
C LEU A 285 -38.38 -64.18 -8.39
N GLU A 286 -38.67 -64.16 -7.08
CA GLU A 286 -38.17 -63.12 -6.15
C GLU A 286 -36.64 -62.97 -6.11
N PRO A 287 -35.84 -64.05 -5.97
CA PRO A 287 -34.38 -63.94 -5.93
C PRO A 287 -33.77 -63.45 -7.26
N GLU A 288 -34.36 -63.80 -8.40
CA GLU A 288 -33.89 -63.39 -9.73
C GLU A 288 -34.09 -61.88 -9.95
N VAL A 289 -35.27 -61.36 -9.60
CA VAL A 289 -35.58 -59.92 -9.72
C VAL A 289 -34.69 -59.08 -8.77
N ARG A 290 -34.40 -59.57 -7.56
CA ARG A 290 -33.43 -58.93 -6.65
C ARG A 290 -31.99 -59.01 -7.18
N GLY A 291 -31.62 -60.08 -7.87
CA GLY A 291 -30.29 -60.27 -8.47
C GLY A 291 -29.96 -59.22 -9.54
N GLU A 292 -30.91 -58.94 -10.42
CA GLU A 292 -30.75 -57.89 -11.46
C GLU A 292 -30.66 -56.47 -10.85
N HIS A 293 -31.43 -56.20 -9.78
CA HIS A 293 -31.29 -54.94 -9.03
C HIS A 293 -29.89 -54.76 -8.41
N ALA A 294 -29.29 -55.84 -7.90
CA ALA A 294 -27.97 -55.79 -7.27
C ALA A 294 -26.82 -55.51 -8.26
N LYS A 295 -26.88 -56.08 -9.48
CA LYS A 295 -25.85 -55.86 -10.52
C LYS A 295 -25.80 -54.39 -10.96
N ILE A 296 -26.95 -53.81 -11.30
CA ILE A 296 -27.07 -52.43 -11.76
C ILE A 296 -26.61 -51.44 -10.67
N ALA A 297 -26.96 -51.71 -9.41
CA ALA A 297 -26.52 -50.87 -8.28
C ALA A 297 -25.00 -50.94 -8.02
N ALA A 298 -24.32 -52.02 -8.39
CA ALA A 298 -22.87 -52.16 -8.23
C ALA A 298 -22.09 -51.37 -9.30
N GLU A 299 -22.54 -51.41 -10.56
CA GLU A 299 -21.92 -50.67 -11.67
C GLU A 299 -21.93 -49.15 -11.42
N VAL A 300 -23.05 -48.62 -10.89
CA VAL A 300 -23.18 -47.21 -10.52
C VAL A 300 -22.15 -46.79 -9.45
N ARG A 301 -21.88 -47.62 -8.43
CA ARG A 301 -20.92 -47.29 -7.36
C ARG A 301 -19.48 -47.22 -7.84
N ILE A 302 -19.09 -48.09 -8.78
CA ILE A 302 -17.72 -48.13 -9.30
C ILE A 302 -17.39 -46.85 -10.09
N ILE A 303 -18.33 -46.38 -10.93
CA ILE A 303 -18.16 -45.16 -11.73
C ILE A 303 -18.09 -43.92 -10.82
N GLN A 304 -18.88 -43.88 -9.75
CA GLN A 304 -18.81 -42.81 -8.74
C GLN A 304 -17.46 -42.82 -7.99
N GLY A 305 -16.94 -44.00 -7.64
CA GLY A 305 -15.64 -44.15 -6.97
C GLY A 305 -14.45 -43.67 -7.80
N LEU A 306 -14.42 -44.02 -9.10
CA LEU A 306 -13.37 -43.55 -10.03
C LEU A 306 -13.37 -42.01 -10.16
N MET A 307 -14.55 -41.38 -10.09
CA MET A 307 -14.65 -39.94 -10.24
C MET A 307 -14.22 -39.17 -9.00
N ILE A 308 -14.51 -39.69 -7.80
CA ILE A 308 -13.94 -39.15 -6.56
C ILE A 308 -12.41 -39.25 -6.57
N GLY A 309 -11.86 -40.36 -7.06
CA GLY A 309 -10.40 -40.54 -7.18
C GLY A 309 -9.74 -39.53 -8.11
N LEU A 310 -10.35 -39.22 -9.26
CA LEU A 310 -9.83 -38.23 -10.21
C LEU A 310 -9.81 -36.81 -9.62
N ILE A 311 -10.85 -36.45 -8.86
CA ILE A 311 -10.94 -35.14 -8.18
C ILE A 311 -9.82 -35.00 -7.14
N LEU A 312 -9.58 -36.04 -6.34
CA LEU A 312 -8.51 -36.03 -5.33
C LEU A 312 -7.11 -35.94 -5.94
N LEU A 313 -6.85 -36.63 -7.06
CA LEU A 313 -5.58 -36.55 -7.78
C LEU A 313 -5.30 -35.12 -8.26
N ILE A 314 -6.30 -34.47 -8.83
CA ILE A 314 -6.23 -33.09 -9.31
C ILE A 314 -5.97 -32.13 -8.14
N ALA A 315 -6.70 -32.29 -7.03
CA ALA A 315 -6.52 -31.47 -5.83
C ALA A 315 -5.10 -31.58 -5.26
N LEU A 316 -4.52 -32.79 -5.23
CA LEU A 316 -3.14 -33.03 -4.77
C LEU A 316 -2.10 -32.33 -5.67
N LEU A 317 -2.31 -32.36 -6.98
CA LEU A 317 -1.41 -31.74 -7.95
C LEU A 317 -1.43 -30.21 -7.85
N ILE A 318 -2.58 -29.62 -7.52
CA ILE A 318 -2.72 -28.18 -7.25
C ILE A 318 -2.01 -27.80 -5.94
N ASP A 319 -2.23 -28.54 -4.85
CA ASP A 319 -1.63 -28.27 -3.54
C ASP A 319 -0.10 -28.34 -3.58
N THR A 320 0.46 -29.35 -4.26
CA THR A 320 1.93 -29.49 -4.40
C THR A 320 2.58 -28.35 -5.16
N LEU A 321 1.92 -27.84 -6.21
CA LEU A 321 2.42 -26.71 -7.01
C LEU A 321 2.35 -25.40 -6.24
N GLN A 322 1.26 -25.17 -5.48
CA GLN A 322 1.10 -24.00 -4.62
C GLN A 322 2.13 -23.97 -3.50
N ARG A 323 2.33 -25.09 -2.78
CA ARG A 323 3.31 -25.16 -1.68
C ARG A 323 4.75 -24.89 -2.11
N ARG A 324 5.14 -25.31 -3.32
CA ARG A 324 6.47 -25.01 -3.87
C ARG A 324 6.65 -23.50 -4.12
N LEU A 325 5.65 -22.85 -4.73
CA LEU A 325 5.71 -21.42 -5.00
C LEU A 325 5.70 -20.60 -3.70
N THR A 326 4.86 -20.97 -2.73
CA THR A 326 4.80 -20.30 -1.43
C THR A 326 6.13 -20.41 -0.69
N ARG A 327 6.75 -21.60 -0.59
CA ARG A 327 8.06 -21.75 0.09
C ARG A 327 9.15 -20.85 -0.49
N THR A 328 9.23 -20.75 -1.82
CA THR A 328 10.25 -19.89 -2.46
C THR A 328 9.97 -18.41 -2.25
N LEU A 329 8.71 -17.97 -2.26
CA LEU A 329 8.33 -16.60 -1.91
C LEU A 329 8.59 -16.30 -0.42
N THR A 330 8.33 -17.25 0.48
CA THR A 330 8.65 -17.11 1.91
C THR A 330 10.16 -17.01 2.15
N SER A 331 11.00 -17.58 1.30
CA SER A 331 12.46 -17.42 1.40
C SER A 331 12.97 -16.03 0.98
N LEU A 332 12.19 -15.26 0.22
CA LEU A 332 12.51 -13.87 -0.14
C LEU A 332 12.18 -12.88 0.99
N ALA A 333 11.13 -13.15 1.76
CA ALA A 333 10.68 -12.30 2.86
C ALA A 333 11.78 -11.95 3.89
N PRO A 334 12.56 -12.91 4.44
CA PRO A 334 13.62 -12.58 5.40
C PRO A 334 14.81 -11.85 4.78
N ALA A 335 15.05 -11.98 3.47
CA ALA A 335 16.08 -11.20 2.79
C ALA A 335 15.63 -9.75 2.56
N LEU A 336 14.38 -9.55 2.17
CA LEU A 336 13.77 -8.22 2.05
C LEU A 336 13.61 -7.53 3.41
N SER A 337 13.32 -8.27 4.48
CA SER A 337 13.29 -7.74 5.86
C SER A 337 14.66 -7.19 6.27
N ARG A 338 15.74 -7.93 5.98
CA ARG A 338 17.12 -7.47 6.24
C ARG A 338 17.45 -6.19 5.46
N TRP A 339 17.04 -6.09 4.20
CA TRP A 339 17.20 -4.86 3.42
C TRP A 339 16.38 -3.68 4.00
N ALA A 340 15.18 -3.94 4.54
CA ALA A 340 14.35 -2.92 5.20
C ALA A 340 14.96 -2.45 6.54
N GLU A 341 15.71 -3.31 7.22
CA GLU A 341 16.52 -2.98 8.41
C GLU A 341 17.85 -2.28 8.05
N GLY A 342 18.12 -2.10 6.75
CA GLY A 342 19.30 -1.40 6.25
C GLY A 342 20.55 -2.26 6.04
N ASP A 343 20.44 -3.59 6.08
CA ASP A 343 21.53 -4.52 5.76
C ASP A 343 21.47 -4.97 4.29
N PHE A 344 22.27 -4.34 3.44
CA PHE A 344 22.41 -4.63 2.01
C PHE A 344 23.63 -5.50 1.68
N ALA A 345 24.36 -6.01 2.68
CA ALA A 345 25.63 -6.70 2.49
C ALA A 345 25.49 -8.01 1.69
N GLN A 346 24.32 -8.66 1.75
CA GLN A 346 24.07 -9.93 1.07
C GLN A 346 23.08 -9.78 -0.09
N ALA A 347 23.47 -10.31 -1.25
CA ALA A 347 22.59 -10.48 -2.39
C ALA A 347 21.61 -11.64 -2.17
N ILE A 348 20.44 -11.55 -2.80
CA ILE A 348 19.47 -12.65 -2.82
C ILE A 348 19.95 -13.69 -3.85
N SER A 349 20.04 -14.95 -3.44
CA SER A 349 20.31 -16.08 -4.32
C SER A 349 19.25 -17.16 -4.12
N LEU A 350 18.39 -17.32 -5.11
CA LEU A 350 17.49 -18.45 -5.25
C LEU A 350 18.27 -19.55 -5.98
N GLY A 351 18.19 -20.79 -5.50
CA GLY A 351 18.81 -21.95 -6.17
C GLY A 351 18.18 -22.26 -7.53
N LYS A 352 18.31 -23.51 -8.02
CA LYS A 352 17.64 -23.93 -9.27
C LYS A 352 16.12 -23.74 -9.16
N THR A 353 15.60 -22.72 -9.82
CA THR A 353 14.18 -22.35 -9.81
C THR A 353 13.73 -21.94 -11.20
N ASN A 354 12.44 -21.67 -11.36
CA ASN A 354 11.86 -21.31 -12.66
C ASN A 354 12.37 -19.93 -13.11
N ARG A 355 12.47 -19.71 -14.42
CA ARG A 355 13.00 -18.46 -15.02
C ARG A 355 12.36 -17.19 -14.43
N GLU A 356 11.06 -17.21 -14.17
CA GLU A 356 10.32 -16.06 -13.62
C GLU A 356 10.79 -15.64 -12.21
N LEU A 357 11.17 -16.60 -11.37
CA LEU A 357 11.71 -16.30 -10.04
C LEU A 357 13.17 -15.82 -10.12
N HIS A 358 13.90 -16.24 -11.16
CA HIS A 358 15.24 -15.72 -11.45
C HIS A 358 15.20 -14.26 -11.93
N ASP A 359 14.25 -13.90 -12.79
CA ASP A 359 14.04 -12.51 -13.24
C ASP A 359 13.71 -11.58 -12.05
N ILE A 360 12.93 -12.06 -11.07
CA ILE A 360 12.64 -11.35 -9.82
C ILE A 360 13.91 -11.18 -8.97
N GLN A 361 14.72 -12.23 -8.82
CA GLN A 361 16.00 -12.17 -8.12
C GLN A 361 16.94 -11.12 -8.74
N GLU A 362 17.12 -11.12 -10.06
CA GLU A 362 17.97 -10.15 -10.76
C GLU A 362 17.48 -8.72 -10.53
N SER A 363 16.16 -8.49 -10.64
CA SER A 363 15.55 -7.17 -10.43
C SER A 363 15.76 -6.67 -8.99
N LEU A 364 15.58 -7.55 -7.99
CA LEU A 364 15.82 -7.23 -6.59
C LEU A 364 17.30 -6.94 -6.32
N ASN A 365 18.22 -7.72 -6.88
CA ASN A 365 19.65 -7.48 -6.71
C ASN A 365 20.12 -6.20 -7.40
N ARG A 366 19.51 -5.81 -8.52
CA ARG A 366 19.75 -4.49 -9.15
C ARG A 366 19.28 -3.35 -8.26
N LEU A 367 18.12 -3.48 -7.60
CA LEU A 367 17.65 -2.51 -6.60
C LEU A 367 18.62 -2.41 -5.42
N ARG A 368 19.08 -3.54 -4.88
CA ARG A 368 20.11 -3.56 -3.82
C ARG A 368 21.37 -2.81 -4.23
N GLN A 369 21.87 -3.08 -5.43
CA GLN A 369 23.08 -2.41 -5.93
C GLN A 369 22.88 -0.90 -6.07
N TYR A 370 21.73 -0.46 -6.56
CA TYR A 370 21.37 0.95 -6.59
C TYR A 370 21.34 1.59 -5.18
N LEU A 371 20.77 0.90 -4.18
CA LEU A 371 20.77 1.37 -2.79
C LEU A 371 22.18 1.43 -2.20
N VAL A 372 23.01 0.41 -2.45
CA VAL A 372 24.43 0.38 -2.05
C VAL A 372 25.18 1.59 -2.63
N GLU A 373 25.03 1.86 -3.92
CA GLU A 373 25.64 3.01 -4.59
C GLU A 373 25.12 4.33 -4.02
N LEU A 374 23.80 4.47 -3.82
CA LEU A 374 23.18 5.66 -3.23
C LEU A 374 23.71 5.95 -1.83
N VAL A 375 23.75 4.94 -0.95
CA VAL A 375 24.30 5.08 0.41
C VAL A 375 25.78 5.47 0.35
N GLY A 376 26.55 4.89 -0.58
CA GLY A 376 27.93 5.28 -0.83
C GLY A 376 28.08 6.76 -1.25
N THR A 377 27.23 7.23 -2.17
CA THR A 377 27.20 8.64 -2.59
C THR A 377 26.81 9.57 -1.45
N ILE A 378 25.81 9.24 -0.65
CA ILE A 378 25.41 10.07 0.50
C ILE A 378 26.54 10.14 1.53
N ARG A 379 27.23 9.02 1.82
CA ARG A 379 28.41 9.02 2.71
C ARG A 379 29.50 9.95 2.21
N HIS A 380 29.84 9.85 0.93
CA HIS A 380 30.86 10.70 0.30
C HIS A 380 30.48 12.19 0.37
N ASN A 381 29.21 12.52 0.06
CA ASN A 381 28.72 13.89 0.14
C ASN A 381 28.71 14.42 1.59
N ALA A 382 28.37 13.59 2.58
CA ALA A 382 28.43 13.97 3.99
C ALA A 382 29.87 14.25 4.46
N GLU A 383 30.85 13.44 4.02
CA GLU A 383 32.27 13.68 4.26
C GLU A 383 32.76 14.97 3.57
N GLN A 384 32.31 15.24 2.34
CA GLN A 384 32.59 16.50 1.64
C GLN A 384 32.02 17.71 2.40
N VAL A 385 30.77 17.65 2.85
CA VAL A 385 30.15 18.71 3.66
C VAL A 385 30.93 18.96 4.95
N ALA A 386 31.34 17.91 5.66
CA ALA A 386 32.15 18.04 6.86
C ALA A 386 33.51 18.69 6.58
N GLY A 387 34.19 18.27 5.50
CA GLY A 387 35.45 18.86 5.05
C GLY A 387 35.31 20.34 4.67
N SER A 388 34.29 20.68 3.88
CA SER A 388 33.97 22.07 3.50
C SER A 388 33.62 22.92 4.72
N SER A 389 32.91 22.37 5.71
CA SER A 389 32.56 23.09 6.94
C SER A 389 33.80 23.39 7.79
N HIS A 390 34.76 22.46 7.88
CA HIS A 390 36.05 22.74 8.51
C HIS A 390 36.88 23.79 7.75
N ALA A 391 36.91 23.73 6.42
CA ALA A 391 37.56 24.75 5.61
C ALA A 391 36.91 26.13 5.82
N LEU A 392 35.57 26.19 5.89
CA LEU A 392 34.83 27.42 6.17
C LEU A 392 35.14 27.97 7.56
N ALA A 393 35.24 27.11 8.58
CA ALA A 393 35.62 27.52 9.93
C ALA A 393 37.05 28.10 9.98
N GLY A 394 38.01 27.44 9.30
CA GLY A 394 39.38 27.93 9.19
C GLY A 394 39.47 29.26 8.44
N MET A 395 38.72 29.41 7.35
CA MET A 395 38.67 30.66 6.58
C MET A 395 38.00 31.79 7.38
N SER A 396 36.94 31.50 8.13
CA SER A 396 36.28 32.46 9.01
C SER A 396 37.23 32.94 10.12
N ALA A 397 38.01 32.04 10.73
CA ALA A 397 39.00 32.42 11.73
C ALA A 397 40.12 33.30 11.14
N ALA A 398 40.61 32.97 9.93
CA ALA A 398 41.61 33.79 9.25
C ALA A 398 41.07 35.17 8.86
N LEU A 399 39.80 35.25 8.42
CA LEU A 399 39.14 36.51 8.13
C LEU A 399 38.93 37.34 9.40
N HIS A 400 38.60 36.71 10.54
CA HIS A 400 38.43 37.40 11.82
C HIS A 400 39.73 38.09 12.25
N ASP A 401 40.84 37.35 12.27
CA ASP A 401 42.17 37.88 12.60
C ASP A 401 42.62 38.96 11.59
N GLY A 402 42.30 38.77 10.31
CA GLY A 402 42.52 39.80 9.28
C GLY A 402 41.73 41.09 9.54
N ALA A 403 40.47 40.97 9.93
CA ALA A 403 39.60 42.11 10.23
C ALA A 403 40.01 42.84 11.51
N GLU A 404 40.42 42.13 12.57
CA GLU A 404 40.99 42.74 13.77
C GLU A 404 42.27 43.52 13.47
N ARG A 405 43.19 42.94 12.69
CA ARG A 405 44.42 43.64 12.27
C ARG A 405 44.10 44.88 11.45
N GLN A 406 43.17 44.78 10.50
CA GLN A 406 42.70 45.93 9.73
C GLN A 406 42.11 47.03 10.63
N ALA A 407 41.34 46.68 11.65
CA ALA A 407 40.79 47.64 12.61
C ALA A 407 41.91 48.35 13.40
N GLY A 408 42.93 47.60 13.82
CA GLY A 408 44.13 48.15 14.47
C GLY A 408 44.92 49.10 13.57
N ASP A 409 45.21 48.69 12.33
CA ASP A 409 45.91 49.52 11.35
C ASP A 409 45.13 50.80 11.01
N THR A 410 43.80 50.69 10.90
CA THR A 410 42.91 51.85 10.67
C THR A 410 42.94 52.81 11.86
N GLY A 411 42.99 52.28 13.10
CA GLY A 411 43.20 53.08 14.31
C GLY A 411 44.52 53.86 14.27
N GLN A 412 45.64 53.21 13.92
CA GLN A 412 46.93 53.87 13.78
C GLN A 412 46.93 54.96 12.69
N ILE A 413 46.22 54.73 11.58
CA ILE A 413 46.03 55.74 10.54
C ILE A 413 45.29 56.95 11.11
N ARG A 414 44.24 56.77 11.91
CA ARG A 414 43.51 57.89 12.54
C ARG A 414 44.43 58.72 13.45
N ASP A 415 45.24 58.05 14.27
CA ASP A 415 46.19 58.74 15.15
C ASP A 415 47.22 59.54 14.34
N ALA A 416 47.80 58.93 13.30
CA ALA A 416 48.75 59.60 12.41
C ALA A 416 48.13 60.78 11.65
N LEU A 417 46.85 60.69 11.26
CA LEU A 417 46.12 61.80 10.63
C LEU A 417 45.91 62.95 11.61
N GLY A 418 45.65 62.67 12.89
CA GLY A 418 45.57 63.69 13.93
C GLY A 418 46.88 64.46 14.12
N GLU A 419 48.01 63.75 14.13
CA GLU A 419 49.34 64.37 14.17
C GLU A 419 49.66 65.16 12.89
N LEU A 420 49.26 64.65 11.73
CA LEU A 420 49.35 65.35 10.45
C LEU A 420 48.53 66.65 10.44
N GLU A 421 47.32 66.64 10.98
CA GLU A 421 46.46 67.82 11.07
C GLU A 421 47.09 68.90 11.95
N ALA A 422 47.64 68.52 13.10
CA ALA A 422 48.40 69.44 13.96
C ALA A 422 49.63 70.02 13.23
N THR A 423 50.36 69.19 12.49
CA THR A 423 51.52 69.62 11.71
C THR A 423 51.12 70.60 10.60
N ILE A 424 50.03 70.33 9.88
CA ILE A 424 49.48 71.23 8.85
C ILE A 424 49.11 72.58 9.45
N GLN A 425 48.43 72.61 10.61
CA GLN A 425 48.11 73.87 11.30
C GLN A 425 49.37 74.65 11.69
N GLN A 426 50.39 73.95 12.18
CA GLN A 426 51.67 74.57 12.53
C GLN A 426 52.36 75.17 11.29
N VAL A 427 52.44 74.43 10.18
CA VAL A 427 53.05 74.90 8.93
C VAL A 427 52.31 76.11 8.35
N ALA A 428 50.97 76.12 8.43
CA ALA A 428 50.17 77.29 8.01
C ALA A 428 50.48 78.52 8.88
N GLY A 429 50.61 78.32 10.20
CA GLY A 429 51.02 79.36 11.14
C GLY A 429 52.42 79.91 10.84
N ASP A 430 53.39 79.02 10.61
CA ASP A 430 54.78 79.37 10.28
C ASP A 430 54.86 80.13 8.94
N ALA A 431 54.07 79.73 7.94
CA ALA A 431 53.96 80.43 6.67
C ALA A 431 53.37 81.85 6.85
N SER A 432 52.31 82.01 7.65
CA SER A 432 51.76 83.32 7.96
C SER A 432 52.79 84.21 8.68
N ALA A 433 53.50 83.66 9.66
CA ALA A 433 54.54 84.37 10.39
C ALA A 433 55.70 84.79 9.48
N ALA A 434 56.11 83.93 8.53
CA ALA A 434 57.14 84.25 7.55
C ALA A 434 56.71 85.36 6.59
N ALA A 435 55.44 85.37 6.15
CA ALA A 435 54.89 86.45 5.33
C ALA A 435 54.89 87.79 6.08
N ASP A 436 54.50 87.80 7.36
CA ASP A 436 54.52 89.00 8.20
C ASP A 436 55.93 89.50 8.51
N ALA A 437 56.86 88.59 8.81
CA ALA A 437 58.28 88.92 8.99
C ALA A 437 58.88 89.52 7.71
N SER A 438 58.55 88.97 6.54
CA SER A 438 58.97 89.49 5.25
C SER A 438 58.40 90.88 4.98
N ARG A 439 57.11 91.11 5.26
CA ARG A 439 56.49 92.45 5.16
C ARG A 439 57.19 93.47 6.07
N ASN A 440 57.53 93.07 7.30
CA ASN A 440 58.23 93.95 8.24
C ASN A 440 59.67 94.25 7.78
N ALA A 441 60.39 93.24 7.28
CA ALA A 441 61.72 93.42 6.71
C ALA A 441 61.69 94.33 5.49
N GLY A 442 60.69 94.19 4.61
CA GLY A 442 60.49 95.05 3.44
C GLY A 442 60.35 96.52 3.84
N ARG A 443 59.51 96.82 4.84
CA ARG A 443 59.35 98.19 5.37
C ARG A 443 60.65 98.74 5.96
N ALA A 444 61.43 97.92 6.66
CA ALA A 444 62.70 98.33 7.22
C ALA A 444 63.73 98.66 6.13
N VAL A 445 63.75 97.89 5.05
CA VAL A 445 64.64 98.13 3.89
C VAL A 445 64.21 99.37 3.12
N GLU A 446 62.91 99.57 2.86
CA GLU A 446 62.39 100.80 2.23
C GLU A 446 62.78 102.05 3.02
N GLN A 447 62.71 101.97 4.36
CA GLN A 447 63.15 103.07 5.21
C GLN A 447 64.68 103.25 5.18
N GLY A 448 65.45 102.17 5.06
CA GLY A 448 66.90 102.23 4.83
C GLY A 448 67.27 102.91 3.51
N GLN A 449 66.59 102.56 2.41
CA GLN A 449 66.75 103.20 1.10
C GLN A 449 66.44 104.70 1.16
N ALA A 450 65.39 105.10 1.89
CA ALA A 450 65.07 106.52 2.07
C ALA A 450 66.20 107.31 2.78
N VAL A 451 66.84 106.70 3.79
CA VAL A 451 67.98 107.32 4.52
C VAL A 451 69.22 107.41 3.62
N ILE A 452 69.50 106.37 2.83
CA ILE A 452 70.60 106.41 1.84
C ILE A 452 70.33 107.48 0.79
N GLY A 453 69.11 107.59 0.27
CA GLY A 453 68.71 108.61 -0.68
C GLY A 453 68.90 110.03 -0.14
N GLN A 454 68.52 110.28 1.12
CA GLN A 454 68.81 111.55 1.81
C GLN A 454 70.31 111.81 1.96
N SER A 455 71.10 110.77 2.28
CA SER A 455 72.55 110.88 2.43
C SER A 455 73.23 111.20 1.10
N LEU A 456 72.76 110.62 -0.01
CA LEU A 456 73.23 110.93 -1.36
C LEU A 456 72.92 112.38 -1.75
N SER A 457 71.72 112.88 -1.38
CA SER A 457 71.35 114.28 -1.60
C SER A 457 72.26 115.23 -0.82
N GLY A 458 72.48 114.95 0.47
CA GLY A 458 73.38 115.76 1.32
C GLY A 458 74.83 115.74 0.84
N LEU A 459 75.32 114.62 0.30
CA LEU A 459 76.65 114.55 -0.32
C LEU A 459 76.76 115.41 -1.58
N ARG A 460 75.71 115.47 -2.42
CA ARG A 460 75.69 116.35 -3.59
C ARG A 460 75.75 117.82 -3.18
N GLU A 461 74.96 118.21 -2.18
CA GLU A 461 74.99 119.57 -1.64
C GLU A 461 76.36 119.92 -1.05
N LEU A 462 76.99 118.99 -0.32
CA LEU A 462 78.34 119.15 0.22
C LEU A 462 79.39 119.34 -0.90
N VAL A 463 79.30 118.55 -1.97
CA VAL A 463 80.18 118.68 -3.14
C VAL A 463 80.05 120.08 -3.75
N ASP A 464 78.82 120.56 -3.95
CA ASP A 464 78.56 121.90 -4.49
C ASP A 464 79.11 123.01 -3.57
N GLU A 465 78.93 122.89 -2.26
CA GLU A 465 79.42 123.85 -1.27
C GLU A 465 80.96 123.89 -1.21
N VAL A 466 81.62 122.73 -1.21
CA VAL A 466 83.09 122.65 -1.22
C VAL A 466 83.66 123.19 -2.52
N GLN A 467 83.04 122.93 -3.68
CA GLN A 467 83.44 123.54 -4.95
C GLN A 467 83.28 125.07 -4.93
N GLY A 468 82.20 125.59 -4.36
CA GLY A 468 81.98 127.02 -4.17
C GLY A 468 83.06 127.66 -3.30
N ASN A 469 83.37 127.03 -2.15
CA ASN A 469 84.41 127.48 -1.23
C ASN A 469 85.81 127.45 -1.88
N ALA A 470 86.11 126.42 -2.69
CA ALA A 470 87.38 126.33 -3.41
C ALA A 470 87.56 127.51 -4.37
N ARG A 471 86.51 127.88 -5.12
CA ARG A 471 86.55 129.06 -6.03
C ARG A 471 86.79 130.37 -5.27
N MET A 472 86.15 130.57 -4.12
CA MET A 472 86.35 131.78 -3.31
C MET A 472 87.79 131.89 -2.78
N ILE A 473 88.39 130.77 -2.37
CA ILE A 473 89.79 130.76 -1.90
C ILE A 473 90.77 130.92 -3.07
N GLU A 474 90.48 130.34 -4.24
CA GLU A 474 91.27 130.58 -5.46
C GLU A 474 91.26 132.07 -5.84
N GLN A 475 90.10 132.72 -5.77
CA GLN A 475 89.99 134.18 -5.96
C GLN A 475 90.80 134.96 -4.90
N LEU A 476 90.73 134.59 -3.62
CA LEU A 476 91.53 135.21 -2.56
C LEU A 476 93.04 135.07 -2.81
N ALA A 477 93.49 133.93 -3.34
CA ALA A 477 94.88 133.71 -3.71
C ALA A 477 95.33 134.63 -4.86
N GLU A 478 94.48 134.84 -5.85
CA GLU A 478 94.71 135.75 -6.99
C GLU A 478 94.75 137.22 -6.55
N GLU A 479 93.80 137.66 -5.73
CA GLU A 479 93.78 139.01 -5.16
C GLU A 479 95.03 139.26 -4.29
N SER A 480 95.45 138.27 -3.49
CA SER A 480 96.66 138.36 -2.67
C SER A 480 97.94 138.41 -3.52
N ALA A 481 97.98 137.71 -4.66
CA ALA A 481 99.08 137.82 -5.62
C ALA A 481 99.18 139.22 -6.24
N THR A 482 98.03 139.83 -6.53
CA THR A 482 97.95 141.21 -7.02
C THR A 482 98.51 142.19 -5.98
N ILE A 483 98.15 142.03 -4.70
CA ILE A 483 98.70 142.83 -3.59
C ILE A 483 100.22 142.67 -3.48
N GLY A 484 100.75 141.44 -3.58
CA GLY A 484 102.20 141.19 -3.59
C GLY A 484 102.93 141.92 -4.73
N GLY A 485 102.32 141.97 -5.92
CA GLY A 485 102.83 142.76 -7.05
C GLY A 485 102.89 144.26 -6.73
N VAL A 486 101.83 144.81 -6.13
CA VAL A 486 101.79 146.22 -5.69
C VAL A 486 102.86 146.52 -4.64
N LEU A 487 103.04 145.65 -3.64
CA LEU A 487 104.07 145.79 -2.61
C LEU A 487 105.48 145.78 -3.19
N THR A 488 105.73 144.96 -4.21
CA THR A 488 107.03 144.93 -4.91
C THR A 488 107.31 146.29 -5.59
N VAL A 489 106.30 146.92 -6.19
CA VAL A 489 106.43 148.26 -6.78
C VAL A 489 106.67 149.32 -5.69
N ILE A 490 105.92 149.29 -4.57
CA ILE A 490 106.11 150.23 -3.46
C ILE A 490 107.52 150.09 -2.86
N ARG A 491 107.99 148.85 -2.68
CA ARG A 491 109.35 148.58 -2.20
C ARG A 491 110.40 149.15 -3.16
N SER A 492 110.21 148.95 -4.47
CA SER A 492 111.09 149.53 -5.50
C SER A 492 111.11 151.06 -5.44
N ILE A 493 109.95 151.70 -5.27
CA ILE A 493 109.84 153.17 -5.10
C ILE A 493 110.54 153.62 -3.81
N ALA A 494 110.37 152.90 -2.70
CA ALA A 494 111.02 153.21 -1.43
C ALA A 494 112.55 153.07 -1.53
N GLU A 495 113.06 152.02 -2.18
CA GLU A 495 114.50 151.83 -2.44
C GLU A 495 115.05 152.93 -3.35
N GLN A 496 114.32 153.30 -4.41
CA GLN A 496 114.67 154.45 -5.27
C GLN A 496 114.67 155.77 -4.48
N THR A 497 113.68 155.98 -3.61
CA THR A 497 113.57 157.18 -2.75
C THR A 497 114.72 157.24 -1.75
N ASN A 498 115.10 156.10 -1.17
CA ASN A 498 116.26 155.99 -0.27
C ASN A 498 117.58 156.33 -1.00
N LEU A 499 117.74 155.89 -2.25
CA LEU A 499 118.90 156.24 -3.08
C LEU A 499 118.91 157.73 -3.46
N LEU A 500 117.76 158.30 -3.83
CA LEU A 500 117.62 159.73 -4.12
C LEU A 500 117.92 160.58 -2.88
N ALA A 501 117.41 160.18 -1.72
CA ALA A 501 117.66 160.85 -0.45
C ALA A 501 119.13 160.76 -0.03
N LEU A 502 119.79 159.61 -0.25
CA LEU A 502 121.22 159.46 -0.04
C LEU A 502 122.04 160.43 -0.92
N ASN A 503 121.69 160.51 -2.21
CA ASN A 503 122.35 161.45 -3.13
C ASN A 503 122.13 162.91 -2.70
N ALA A 504 120.92 163.25 -2.24
CA ALA A 504 120.60 164.58 -1.71
C ALA A 504 121.36 164.89 -0.41
N ALA A 505 121.51 163.93 0.50
CA ALA A 505 122.28 164.10 1.73
C ALA A 505 123.78 164.31 1.43
N ILE A 506 124.32 163.57 0.46
CA ILE A 506 125.71 163.75 -0.02
C ILE A 506 125.91 165.17 -0.59
N GLU A 507 125.00 165.65 -1.45
CA GLU A 507 125.11 166.98 -2.05
C GLU A 507 124.88 168.10 -1.02
N ALA A 508 123.99 167.90 -0.04
CA ALA A 508 123.78 168.81 1.08
C ALA A 508 125.02 168.91 1.98
N ALA A 509 125.70 167.80 2.26
CA ALA A 509 126.99 167.80 2.98
C ALA A 509 128.08 168.53 2.18
N ARG A 510 128.05 168.41 0.83
CA ARG A 510 128.98 169.08 -0.08
C ARG A 510 128.80 170.61 -0.10
N ALA A 511 127.57 171.10 0.11
CA ALA A 511 127.24 172.52 0.19
C ALA A 511 127.61 173.21 1.53
N GLY A 512 128.13 172.46 2.52
CA GLY A 512 128.59 173.02 3.81
C GLY A 512 127.45 173.62 4.66
N GLU A 513 127.70 174.77 5.30
CA GLU A 513 126.72 175.41 6.21
C GLU A 513 125.39 175.81 5.51
N MET A 514 125.43 176.15 4.21
CA MET A 514 124.23 176.49 3.43
C MET A 514 123.31 175.27 3.19
N GLY A 515 123.86 174.05 3.30
CA GLY A 515 123.16 172.79 3.05
C GLY A 515 122.52 172.14 4.27
N ARG A 516 122.73 172.66 5.50
CA ARG A 516 122.27 172.00 6.75
C ARG A 516 120.77 171.71 6.79
N GLY A 517 119.94 172.65 6.35
CA GLY A 517 118.48 172.45 6.30
C GLY A 517 118.08 171.33 5.33
N PHE A 518 118.75 171.25 4.17
CA PHE A 518 118.54 170.19 3.18
C PHE A 518 119.05 168.83 3.65
N ALA A 519 120.17 168.79 4.38
CA ALA A 519 120.72 167.55 4.93
C ALA A 519 119.74 166.89 5.93
N VAL A 520 119.12 167.68 6.81
CA VAL A 520 118.11 167.18 7.77
C VAL A 520 116.89 166.62 7.05
N VAL A 521 116.39 167.31 6.02
CA VAL A 521 115.26 166.80 5.22
C VAL A 521 115.64 165.54 4.46
N ALA A 522 116.84 165.47 3.89
CA ALA A 522 117.32 164.29 3.18
C ALA A 522 117.47 163.06 4.10
N ASP A 523 117.98 163.23 5.32
CA ASP A 523 118.05 162.15 6.31
C ASP A 523 116.67 161.70 6.79
N GLU A 524 115.70 162.62 6.95
CA GLU A 524 114.32 162.27 7.31
C GLU A 524 113.62 161.50 6.18
N VAL A 525 113.79 161.93 4.91
CA VAL A 525 113.27 161.19 3.74
C VAL A 525 113.93 159.82 3.62
N ARG A 526 115.24 159.72 3.88
CA ARG A 526 115.97 158.45 3.89
C ARG A 526 115.44 157.50 4.97
N SER A 527 115.26 158.00 6.19
CA SER A 527 114.66 157.25 7.31
C SER A 527 113.24 156.76 6.97
N LEU A 528 112.41 157.63 6.39
CA LEU A 528 111.05 157.28 5.96
C LEU A 528 111.05 156.21 4.86
N ALA A 529 111.97 156.32 3.89
CA ALA A 529 112.14 155.33 2.84
C ALA A 529 112.58 153.96 3.39
N GLN A 530 113.55 153.93 4.32
CA GLN A 530 113.97 152.70 5.01
C GLN A 530 112.84 152.07 5.83
N ARG A 531 112.06 152.88 6.57
CA ARG A 531 110.86 152.42 7.30
C ARG A 531 109.81 151.85 6.35
N THR A 532 109.63 152.46 5.17
CA THR A 532 108.70 151.99 4.13
C THR A 532 109.17 150.66 3.54
N THR A 533 110.46 150.50 3.23
CA THR A 533 111.04 149.21 2.80
C THR A 533 110.87 148.12 3.87
N GLY A 534 111.08 148.45 5.15
CA GLY A 534 110.85 147.51 6.26
C GLY A 534 109.39 147.07 6.36
N ALA A 535 108.46 148.02 6.39
CA ALA A 535 107.03 147.75 6.47
C ALA A 535 106.51 146.96 5.26
N THR A 536 106.94 147.31 4.03
CA THR A 536 106.58 146.53 2.83
C THR A 536 107.13 145.10 2.87
N GLY A 537 108.32 144.88 3.45
CA GLY A 537 108.87 143.54 3.69
C GLY A 537 108.04 142.71 4.68
N GLU A 538 107.57 143.32 5.77
CA GLU A 538 106.68 142.67 6.73
C GLU A 538 105.33 142.31 6.11
N ILE A 539 104.72 143.23 5.33
CA ILE A 539 103.46 142.96 4.62
C ILE A 539 103.66 141.88 3.56
N GLN A 540 104.78 141.88 2.82
CA GLN A 540 105.08 140.83 1.85
C GLN A 540 105.12 139.45 2.52
N ALA A 541 105.78 139.32 3.67
CA ALA A 541 105.82 138.07 4.43
C ALA A 541 104.43 137.63 4.97
N LEU A 542 103.51 138.57 5.19
CA LEU A 542 102.11 138.27 5.51
C LEU A 542 101.35 137.77 4.27
N ILE A 543 101.54 138.40 3.11
CA ILE A 543 100.92 138.00 1.84
C ILE A 543 101.42 136.62 1.40
N ASP A 544 102.71 136.32 1.52
CA ASP A 544 103.27 135.01 1.19
C ASP A 544 102.64 133.90 2.07
N ARG A 545 102.46 134.19 3.37
CA ARG A 545 101.75 133.28 4.30
C ARG A 545 100.29 133.10 3.92
N LEU A 546 99.60 134.17 3.50
CA LEU A 546 98.21 134.13 3.08
C LEU A 546 98.05 133.30 1.80
N GLN A 547 98.92 133.49 0.82
CA GLN A 547 98.96 132.66 -0.41
C GLN A 547 99.22 131.19 -0.11
N GLN A 548 100.16 130.90 0.79
CA GLN A 548 100.45 129.52 1.19
C GLN A 548 99.26 128.87 1.89
N ALA A 549 98.59 129.62 2.79
CA ALA A 549 97.37 129.16 3.44
C ALA A 549 96.25 128.91 2.43
N ALA A 550 96.03 129.81 1.47
CA ALA A 550 95.03 129.66 0.42
C ALA A 550 95.29 128.40 -0.44
N LYS A 551 96.54 128.17 -0.88
CA LYS A 551 96.93 126.94 -1.62
C LYS A 551 96.67 125.67 -0.80
N SER A 552 97.03 125.68 0.48
CA SER A 552 96.78 124.56 1.38
C SER A 552 95.28 124.30 1.57
N SER A 553 94.47 125.34 1.67
CA SER A 553 93.02 125.22 1.79
C SER A 553 92.39 124.65 0.52
N VAL A 554 92.79 125.10 -0.67
CA VAL A 554 92.32 124.52 -1.95
C VAL A 554 92.71 123.05 -2.06
N ALA A 555 93.94 122.67 -1.68
CA ALA A 555 94.36 121.27 -1.66
C ALA A 555 93.50 120.41 -0.71
N GLY A 556 93.19 120.92 0.49
CA GLY A 556 92.29 120.27 1.45
C GLY A 556 90.86 120.10 0.90
N MET A 557 90.34 121.12 0.22
CA MET A 557 89.01 121.07 -0.41
C MET A 557 88.96 120.06 -1.57
N ARG A 558 90.02 119.92 -2.37
CA ARG A 558 90.11 118.88 -3.41
C ARG A 558 90.11 117.47 -2.82
N ALA A 559 90.85 117.25 -1.73
CA ALA A 559 90.81 115.97 -1.03
C ALA A 559 89.41 115.68 -0.44
N GLN A 560 88.72 116.70 0.09
CA GLN A 560 87.34 116.56 0.56
C GLN A 560 86.37 116.18 -0.58
N LEU A 561 86.54 116.74 -1.78
CA LEU A 561 85.75 116.38 -2.95
C LEU A 561 85.96 114.91 -3.34
N GLU A 562 87.21 114.44 -3.41
CA GLU A 562 87.53 113.04 -3.71
C GLU A 562 86.91 112.08 -2.67
N HIS A 563 86.97 112.44 -1.39
CA HIS A 563 86.32 111.66 -0.33
C HIS A 563 84.79 111.66 -0.43
N ALA A 564 84.17 112.79 -0.77
CA ALA A 564 82.73 112.90 -0.94
C ALA A 564 82.25 112.06 -2.14
N GLU A 565 82.95 112.09 -3.28
CA GLU A 565 82.66 111.27 -4.45
C GLU A 565 82.79 109.77 -4.15
N ALA A 566 83.86 109.37 -3.45
CA ALA A 566 84.04 107.97 -3.03
C ALA A 566 82.92 107.50 -2.10
N THR A 567 82.50 108.34 -1.15
CA THR A 567 81.39 108.04 -0.23
C THR A 567 80.06 107.97 -0.97
N ALA A 568 79.82 108.84 -1.96
CA ALA A 568 78.62 108.80 -2.80
C ALA A 568 78.55 107.50 -3.62
N SER A 569 79.68 107.06 -4.20
CA SER A 569 79.77 105.80 -4.93
C SER A 569 79.46 104.58 -4.03
N GLN A 570 80.00 104.56 -2.81
CA GLN A 570 79.69 103.50 -1.83
C GLN A 570 78.22 103.50 -1.42
N ALA A 571 77.64 104.68 -1.16
CA ALA A 571 76.23 104.80 -0.82
C ALA A 571 75.32 104.33 -1.96
N GLN A 572 75.69 104.60 -3.23
CA GLN A 572 74.95 104.14 -4.39
C GLN A 572 75.07 102.63 -4.62
N ALA A 573 76.23 102.02 -4.32
CA ALA A 573 76.37 100.57 -4.31
C ALA A 573 75.53 99.91 -3.19
N ALA A 574 75.45 100.55 -2.02
CA ALA A 574 74.61 100.09 -0.93
C ALA A 574 73.11 100.17 -1.28
N ASP A 575 72.68 101.24 -1.97
CA ASP A 575 71.29 101.36 -2.47
C ASP A 575 70.92 100.23 -3.43
N GLY A 576 71.82 99.89 -4.36
CA GLY A 576 71.63 98.74 -5.28
C GLY A 576 71.53 97.40 -4.55
N ALA A 577 72.36 97.17 -3.53
CA ALA A 577 72.27 95.95 -2.71
C ALA A 577 70.96 95.87 -1.91
N LEU A 578 70.43 97.01 -1.44
CA LEU A 578 69.12 97.04 -0.78
C LEU A 578 67.99 96.69 -1.75
N ASP A 579 68.06 97.10 -3.02
CA ASP A 579 67.05 96.75 -4.03
C ASP A 579 66.98 95.24 -4.31
N GLU A 580 68.15 94.58 -4.36
CA GLU A 580 68.22 93.11 -4.44
C GLU A 580 67.59 92.44 -3.20
N ILE A 581 67.81 92.99 -2.01
CA ILE A 581 67.20 92.51 -0.76
C ILE A 581 65.67 92.68 -0.81
N VAL A 582 65.15 93.80 -1.34
CA VAL A 582 63.69 94.00 -1.51
C VAL A 582 63.11 92.92 -2.42
N CYS A 583 63.77 92.61 -3.54
CA CYS A 583 63.33 91.55 -4.44
C CYS A 583 63.32 90.16 -3.77
N ALA A 584 64.36 89.85 -3.00
CA ALA A 584 64.43 88.61 -2.23
C ALA A 584 63.30 88.51 -1.19
N ILE A 585 63.06 89.59 -0.44
CA ILE A 585 61.97 89.66 0.56
C ILE A 585 60.60 89.44 -0.08
N ARG A 586 60.33 90.06 -1.25
CA ARG A 586 59.07 89.85 -1.99
C ARG A 586 58.90 88.38 -2.39
N THR A 587 59.97 87.76 -2.87
CA THR A 587 59.97 86.33 -3.23
C THR A 587 59.66 85.44 -2.03
N ILE A 588 60.21 85.76 -0.84
CA ILE A 588 59.92 85.02 0.39
C ILE A 588 58.44 85.19 0.78
N ALA A 589 57.91 86.42 0.71
CA ALA A 589 56.49 86.69 1.02
C ALA A 589 55.55 85.91 0.09
N ASP A 590 55.81 85.91 -1.22
CA ASP A 590 55.01 85.16 -2.19
C ASP A 590 55.10 83.64 -1.95
N THR A 591 56.30 83.14 -1.61
CA THR A 591 56.49 81.72 -1.28
C THR A 591 55.71 81.33 -0.04
N ALA A 592 55.70 82.19 0.98
CA ALA A 592 54.94 81.97 2.20
C ALA A 592 53.42 81.90 1.95
N VAL A 593 52.88 82.79 1.12
CA VAL A 593 51.47 82.72 0.68
C VAL A 593 51.17 81.40 -0.02
N ARG A 594 52.04 80.98 -0.94
CA ARG A 594 51.88 79.74 -1.69
C ARG A 594 51.97 78.49 -0.79
N ILE A 595 52.82 78.53 0.25
CA ILE A 595 52.87 77.47 1.27
C ILE A 595 51.53 77.41 1.99
N ALA A 596 50.99 78.54 2.45
CA ALA A 596 49.70 78.57 3.14
C ALA A 596 48.55 77.99 2.28
N ASP A 597 48.50 78.31 0.99
CA ASP A 597 47.51 77.75 0.06
C ASP A 597 47.63 76.24 -0.09
N VAL A 598 48.85 75.72 -0.28
CA VAL A 598 49.11 74.27 -0.38
C VAL A 598 48.75 73.57 0.94
N THR A 599 49.08 74.18 2.07
CA THR A 599 48.74 73.65 3.39
C THR A 599 47.22 73.61 3.62
N ALA A 600 46.47 74.60 3.13
CA ALA A 600 45.01 74.57 3.15
C ALA A 600 44.42 73.43 2.30
N GLN A 601 45.00 73.16 1.12
CA GLN A 601 44.62 71.99 0.30
C GLN A 601 44.94 70.66 0.99
N GLN A 602 46.11 70.57 1.63
CA GLN A 602 46.49 69.38 2.41
C GLN A 602 45.52 69.12 3.57
N SER A 603 45.04 70.16 4.25
CA SER A 603 44.02 70.03 5.30
C SER A 603 42.74 69.37 4.76
N GLY A 604 42.27 69.79 3.58
CA GLY A 604 41.12 69.17 2.92
C GLY A 604 41.36 67.68 2.61
N ALA A 605 42.52 67.35 2.05
CA ALA A 605 42.88 65.96 1.74
C ALA A 605 42.96 65.08 3.02
N VAL A 606 43.52 65.60 4.11
CA VAL A 606 43.56 64.89 5.40
C VAL A 606 42.16 64.63 5.93
N SER A 607 41.23 65.59 5.82
CA SER A 607 39.83 65.37 6.20
C SER A 607 39.17 64.27 5.36
N GLU A 608 39.39 64.25 4.04
CA GLU A 608 38.87 63.17 3.20
C GLU A 608 39.46 61.80 3.57
N ILE A 609 40.77 61.72 3.83
CA ILE A 609 41.42 60.47 4.24
C ILE A 609 40.86 59.99 5.59
N ARG A 610 40.59 60.91 6.53
CA ARG A 610 39.94 60.57 7.80
C ARG A 610 38.55 59.97 7.59
N ASP A 611 37.73 60.56 6.73
CA ASP A 611 36.39 60.04 6.43
C ASP A 611 36.44 58.68 5.70
N HIS A 612 37.46 58.43 4.88
CA HIS A 612 37.71 57.10 4.32
C HIS A 612 38.15 56.09 5.39
N SER A 613 39.03 56.50 6.31
CA SER A 613 39.50 55.67 7.42
C SER A 613 38.34 55.25 8.34
N GLU A 614 37.44 56.18 8.66
CA GLU A 614 36.24 55.89 9.45
C GLU A 614 35.33 54.86 8.76
N ARG A 615 35.07 55.02 7.45
CA ARG A 615 34.30 54.03 6.68
C ARG A 615 34.98 52.65 6.61
N ILE A 616 36.31 52.60 6.51
CA ILE A 616 37.07 51.33 6.55
C ILE A 616 36.92 50.65 7.91
N HIS A 617 36.91 51.43 8.99
CA HIS A 617 36.69 50.92 10.34
C HIS A 617 35.28 50.32 10.49
N GLU A 618 34.24 51.04 10.06
CA GLU A 618 32.84 50.56 10.07
C GLU A 618 32.67 49.28 9.23
N LEU A 619 33.29 49.22 8.04
CA LEU A 619 33.31 48.02 7.20
C LEU A 619 34.05 46.86 7.89
N GLY A 620 35.08 47.15 8.68
CA GLY A 620 35.77 46.17 9.51
C GLY A 620 34.85 45.54 10.56
N GLU A 621 34.05 46.36 11.25
CA GLU A 621 33.05 45.88 12.21
C GLU A 621 31.94 45.05 11.54
N ASP A 622 31.39 45.49 10.40
CA ASP A 622 30.38 44.71 9.65
C ASP A 622 30.96 43.36 9.19
N ASN A 623 32.22 43.35 8.74
CA ASN A 623 32.91 42.11 8.40
C ASN A 623 33.04 41.18 9.61
N LEU A 624 33.45 41.69 10.78
CA LEU A 624 33.54 40.89 12.00
C LEU A 624 32.19 40.24 12.36
N GLN A 625 31.08 40.96 12.22
CA GLN A 625 29.75 40.41 12.41
C GLN A 625 29.44 39.29 11.40
N ARG A 626 29.63 39.55 10.09
CA ARG A 626 29.36 38.56 9.02
C ARG A 626 30.23 37.30 9.16
N ILE A 627 31.48 37.45 9.61
CA ILE A 627 32.37 36.33 9.89
C ILE A 627 31.81 35.50 11.06
N GLY A 628 31.25 36.14 12.08
CA GLY A 628 30.53 35.47 13.16
C GLY A 628 29.36 34.62 12.66
N GLU A 629 28.52 35.19 11.81
CA GLU A 629 27.38 34.49 11.17
C GLU A 629 27.86 33.30 10.30
N GLY A 630 28.93 33.51 9.51
CA GLY A 630 29.53 32.47 8.67
C GLY A 630 30.09 31.30 9.49
N ARG A 631 30.69 31.58 10.65
CA ARG A 631 31.16 30.55 11.58
C ARG A 631 29.99 29.73 12.13
N GLU A 632 28.92 30.38 12.56
CA GLU A 632 27.72 29.69 13.07
C GLU A 632 27.10 28.77 12.01
N GLN A 633 26.95 29.26 10.77
CA GLN A 633 26.45 28.45 9.65
C GLN A 633 27.38 27.26 9.34
N GLY A 634 28.71 27.47 9.40
CA GLY A 634 29.69 26.39 9.25
C GLY A 634 29.56 25.32 10.33
N GLU A 635 29.33 25.71 11.59
CA GLU A 635 29.08 24.79 12.69
C GLU A 635 27.78 24.00 12.49
N GLN A 636 26.71 24.65 12.02
CA GLN A 636 25.45 23.98 11.67
C GLN A 636 25.63 22.95 10.55
N LEU A 637 26.36 23.28 9.48
CA LEU A 637 26.66 22.35 8.38
C LEU A 637 27.52 21.17 8.84
N LEU A 638 28.49 21.41 9.72
CA LEU A 638 29.30 20.34 10.33
C LEU A 638 28.40 19.39 11.16
N GLY A 639 27.46 19.95 11.93
CA GLY A 639 26.43 19.19 12.65
C GLY A 639 25.58 18.32 11.72
N LEU A 640 25.00 18.91 10.67
CA LEU A 640 24.18 18.20 9.68
C LEU A 640 24.97 17.10 8.96
N GLY A 641 26.20 17.39 8.54
CA GLY A 641 27.09 16.41 7.91
C GLY A 641 27.40 15.25 8.84
N GLY A 642 27.62 15.53 10.13
CA GLY A 642 27.82 14.53 11.18
C GLY A 642 26.58 13.66 11.44
N GLU A 643 25.38 14.23 11.37
CA GLU A 643 24.11 13.50 11.48
C GLU A 643 23.85 12.61 10.25
N LEU A 644 24.03 13.15 9.04
CA LEU A 644 23.95 12.39 7.80
C LEU A 644 24.93 11.21 7.79
N ASN A 645 26.18 11.44 8.19
CA ASN A 645 27.18 10.39 8.26
C ASN A 645 26.81 9.31 9.30
N ARG A 646 26.24 9.70 10.46
CA ARG A 646 25.73 8.74 11.46
C ARG A 646 24.55 7.92 10.91
N ALA A 647 23.59 8.58 10.27
CA ALA A 647 22.43 7.93 9.67
C ALA A 647 22.84 6.93 8.58
N VAL A 648 23.81 7.31 7.75
CA VAL A 648 24.35 6.46 6.69
C VAL A 648 25.16 5.28 7.25
N ARG A 649 25.92 5.48 8.34
CA ARG A 649 26.65 4.39 9.01
C ARG A 649 25.74 3.32 9.62
N ALA A 650 24.46 3.61 9.86
CA ALA A 650 23.50 2.62 10.31
C ALA A 650 23.19 1.58 9.21
N PHE A 651 23.32 1.97 7.94
CA PHE A 651 23.18 1.05 6.81
C PHE A 651 24.45 0.22 6.64
N ARG A 652 24.26 -1.10 6.57
CA ARG A 652 25.35 -2.06 6.39
C ARG A 652 25.40 -2.40 4.90
N VAL A 653 26.43 -1.90 4.22
CA VAL A 653 26.55 -1.95 2.76
C VAL A 653 27.54 -3.00 2.31
#